data_AF-A0A9Q9YM62-F1
#
_entry.id   AF-A0A9Q9YM62-F1
#
_cell.length_a   1.000
_cell.length_b   1.000
_cell.length_c   1.000
_cell.angle_alpha   90.00
_cell.angle_beta   90.00
_cell.angle_gamma   90.00
#
_symmetry.space_group_name_H-M   'P 1'
#
loop_
_entity.id
_entity.type
_entity.pdbx_description
1 polymer ?
#
loop_
_entity_poly.entity_id
_entity_poly.type
_entity_poly.pdbx_seq_one_letter_code
_entity_poly.pdbx_strand_id
1 'polypeptide(L)'
;MLQDMDQRLQEEGLDSSASSDERLSLLWQLYRSSESTVRSLKQQIQDLQKERVAEIENVQQYVNQIKSLTKTRDSVALHLEHENKTLHATLDDIYRQQEAQRSEISEMLLQEGLADIIPISLSEQVAYLLADRASLLEKTQSQENVDGKTAQEPDVRKEQTSKECRENVVKKVAPPDIQSPWKRLLGLRKAAQSEQKLLPQTVDLQFSRDDTLKGRTLQELERDVEEASARLAMAHKEIRRLTDELESAHLTQKAYEPELQEAQMEVEHLRHEVEKLKRCEVVELRKTKEINEKQEEELCHLRETVKRLQAEHVHLLEMTEGPDSTVTPSKDKKPQEEDIHQGCLDKMQERLHMLRDLTQVTLKLRMEFEMEADLRRRAVDECEEQKRKRTEAEQLVRDFQNLCEKQADDYRTTVSSLQVEMRDLVTKVRELETQDVERQCDKHLKQVLSLEDNVCQLKLALQEEQQKTRQLSMTMQREIDQAKALVQSQDVQLQQDAEEQRRMFEELQGIQNILSTTKQELLSQRRNYTQLQNSISDAEQENLRLQQNTEDLRNRLSSSQQETASLTTELQLALVRLDTEKSKYNDKRIHYKNKLSRARGVYLRETGWRDEKIKDLDKEIFILRKQEEKTAHMMKTVTSENESLLQKNRQLLLQLHDFEEAQKNASDAISTMQMRMNLLETENVQLKQTTAQMSEHIECLTILAETNCDQEVTAESRVIEGEDQTTPPT
;
A
#
# COMPACT_ATOMS: atom_id res chain seq x y z
N MET A 1 -24.85 -41.49 54.63
CA MET A 1 -23.59 -42.23 54.39
C MET A 1 -23.82 -43.73 54.28
N LEU A 2 -24.22 -44.45 55.35
CA LEU A 2 -24.50 -45.91 55.25
C LEU A 2 -25.73 -46.22 54.37
N GLN A 3 -26.80 -45.42 54.48
CA GLN A 3 -27.97 -45.53 53.60
C GLN A 3 -27.65 -45.20 52.13
N ASP A 4 -26.84 -44.18 51.86
CA ASP A 4 -26.42 -43.84 50.48
C ASP A 4 -25.51 -44.93 49.88
N MET A 5 -24.68 -45.58 50.71
CA MET A 5 -23.87 -46.72 50.29
C MET A 5 -24.74 -47.92 49.96
N ASP A 6 -25.73 -48.24 50.80
CA ASP A 6 -26.66 -49.35 50.52
C ASP A 6 -27.50 -49.06 49.26
N GLN A 7 -27.90 -47.81 49.02
CA GLN A 7 -28.60 -47.40 47.81
C GLN A 7 -27.74 -47.57 46.55
N ARG A 8 -26.47 -47.15 46.60
CA ARG A 8 -25.53 -47.33 45.47
C ARG A 8 -25.19 -48.79 45.20
N LEU A 9 -25.16 -49.64 46.23
CA LEU A 9 -24.97 -51.08 46.07
C LEU A 9 -26.20 -51.74 45.43
N GLN A 10 -27.41 -51.25 45.72
CA GLN A 10 -28.64 -51.69 45.04
C GLN A 10 -28.69 -51.23 43.58
N GLU A 11 -28.24 -50.01 43.28
CA GLU A 11 -28.13 -49.48 41.91
C GLU A 11 -27.15 -50.28 41.05
N GLU A 12 -26.08 -50.82 41.65
CA GLU A 12 -25.11 -51.72 41.01
C GLU A 12 -25.57 -53.20 41.02
N GLY A 13 -26.79 -53.50 41.50
CA GLY A 13 -27.48 -54.79 41.34
C GLY A 13 -27.34 -55.80 42.48
N LEU A 14 -26.92 -55.41 43.69
CA LEU A 14 -26.87 -56.32 44.85
C LEU A 14 -28.18 -56.34 45.66
N ASP A 15 -28.69 -57.55 45.95
CA ASP A 15 -29.87 -57.76 46.79
C ASP A 15 -29.65 -57.40 48.27
N SER A 16 -30.70 -56.94 48.96
CA SER A 16 -30.65 -56.55 50.38
C SER A 16 -30.28 -57.68 51.36
N SER A 17 -30.23 -58.93 50.90
CA SER A 17 -29.82 -60.12 51.66
C SER A 17 -28.38 -60.62 51.38
N ALA A 18 -27.61 -59.92 50.54
CA ALA A 18 -26.23 -60.30 50.18
C ALA A 18 -25.28 -60.32 51.39
N SER A 19 -24.30 -61.24 51.37
CA SER A 19 -23.32 -61.43 52.45
C SER A 19 -22.42 -60.20 52.62
N SER A 20 -21.91 -59.97 53.84
CA SER A 20 -20.98 -58.86 54.11
C SER A 20 -19.73 -58.91 53.23
N ASP A 21 -19.25 -60.12 52.89
CA ASP A 21 -18.07 -60.30 52.04
C ASP A 21 -18.33 -59.95 50.57
N GLU A 22 -19.54 -60.20 50.07
CA GLU A 22 -19.95 -59.85 48.70
C GLU A 22 -20.09 -58.33 48.56
N ARG A 23 -20.70 -57.69 49.56
CA ARG A 23 -20.80 -56.22 49.64
C ARG A 23 -19.42 -55.55 49.71
N LEU A 24 -18.52 -56.06 50.53
CA LEU A 24 -17.15 -55.54 50.64
C LEU A 24 -16.34 -55.73 49.35
N SER A 25 -16.53 -56.86 48.67
CA SER A 25 -15.86 -57.15 47.39
C SER A 25 -16.31 -56.20 46.28
N LEU A 26 -17.61 -55.91 46.19
CA LEU A 26 -18.13 -54.95 45.21
C LEU A 26 -17.68 -53.52 45.54
N LEU A 27 -17.77 -53.10 46.81
CA LEU A 27 -17.27 -51.79 47.24
C LEU A 27 -15.78 -51.61 46.93
N TRP A 28 -14.97 -52.67 47.08
CA TRP A 28 -13.55 -52.62 46.74
C TRP A 28 -13.31 -52.51 45.23
N GLN A 29 -14.11 -53.18 44.39
CA GLN A 29 -14.05 -53.04 42.94
C GLN A 29 -14.48 -51.63 42.48
N LEU A 30 -15.55 -51.09 43.06
CA LEU A 30 -16.01 -49.73 42.80
C LEU A 30 -14.97 -48.69 43.26
N TYR A 31 -14.37 -48.90 44.43
CA TYR A 31 -13.27 -48.06 44.88
C TYR A 31 -12.10 -48.11 43.90
N ARG A 32 -11.64 -49.31 43.50
CA ARG A 32 -10.52 -49.45 42.53
C ARG A 32 -10.79 -48.83 41.18
N SER A 33 -12.02 -48.96 40.66
CA SER A 33 -12.42 -48.36 39.38
C SER A 33 -12.58 -46.85 39.49
N SER A 34 -13.13 -46.34 40.61
CA SER A 34 -13.16 -44.90 40.88
C SER A 34 -11.74 -44.32 41.05
N GLU A 35 -10.83 -45.05 41.67
CA GLU A 35 -9.45 -44.62 41.84
C GLU A 35 -8.68 -44.63 40.52
N SER A 36 -8.92 -45.63 39.64
CA SER A 36 -8.33 -45.68 38.30
C SER A 36 -8.85 -44.57 37.40
N THR A 37 -10.16 -44.29 37.45
CA THR A 37 -10.77 -43.19 36.70
C THR A 37 -10.27 -41.83 37.20
N VAL A 38 -10.19 -41.61 38.52
CA VAL A 38 -9.63 -40.38 39.08
C VAL A 38 -8.15 -40.21 38.69
N ARG A 39 -7.35 -41.29 38.71
CA ARG A 39 -5.95 -41.24 38.23
C ARG A 39 -5.87 -40.91 36.74
N SER A 40 -6.74 -41.48 35.92
CA SER A 40 -6.82 -41.20 34.48
C SER A 40 -7.22 -39.75 34.21
N LEU A 41 -8.27 -39.25 34.87
CA LEU A 41 -8.73 -37.87 34.75
C LEU A 41 -7.66 -36.88 35.22
N LYS A 42 -6.95 -37.18 36.31
CA LYS A 42 -5.84 -36.36 36.78
C LYS A 42 -4.71 -36.29 35.74
N GLN A 43 -4.41 -37.40 35.06
CA GLN A 43 -3.43 -37.42 33.98
C GLN A 43 -3.90 -36.58 32.78
N GLN A 44 -5.16 -36.73 32.36
CA GLN A 44 -5.74 -35.92 31.29
C GLN A 44 -5.70 -34.42 31.60
N ILE A 45 -6.03 -34.03 32.85
CA ILE A 45 -5.92 -32.63 33.28
C ILE A 45 -4.48 -32.13 33.19
N GLN A 46 -3.50 -32.94 33.60
CA GLN A 46 -2.08 -32.57 33.49
C GLN A 46 -1.63 -32.42 32.04
N ASP A 47 -2.10 -33.29 31.15
CA ASP A 47 -1.73 -33.22 29.73
C ASP A 47 -2.39 -32.01 29.04
N LEU A 48 -3.66 -31.71 29.36
CA LEU A 48 -4.33 -30.47 28.93
C LEU A 48 -3.63 -29.22 29.49
N GLN A 49 -3.12 -29.26 30.72
CA GLN A 49 -2.35 -28.15 31.28
C GLN A 49 -1.03 -27.94 30.53
N LYS A 50 -0.31 -29.01 30.16
CA LYS A 50 0.91 -28.91 29.34
C LYS A 50 0.59 -28.34 27.95
N GLU A 51 -0.48 -28.78 27.33
CA GLU A 51 -0.92 -28.28 26.03
C GLU A 51 -1.28 -26.78 26.10
N ARG A 52 -2.03 -26.37 27.14
CA ARG A 52 -2.32 -24.96 27.41
C ARG A 52 -1.06 -24.12 27.58
N VAL A 53 -0.05 -24.60 28.29
CA VAL A 53 1.22 -23.88 28.45
C VAL A 53 1.94 -23.76 27.13
N ALA A 54 2.02 -24.83 26.32
CA ALA A 54 2.63 -24.78 25.00
C ALA A 54 1.89 -23.82 24.04
N GLU A 55 0.55 -23.79 24.10
CA GLU A 55 -0.28 -22.86 23.33
C GLU A 55 0.02 -21.40 23.73
N ILE A 56 0.12 -21.12 25.05
CA ILE A 56 0.49 -19.79 25.56
C ILE A 56 1.89 -19.39 25.10
N GLU A 57 2.86 -20.31 25.11
CA GLU A 57 4.21 -20.05 24.62
C GLU A 57 4.22 -19.71 23.12
N ASN A 58 3.46 -20.44 22.30
CA ASN A 58 3.31 -20.16 20.87
C ASN A 58 2.67 -18.80 20.63
N VAL A 59 1.59 -18.45 21.34
CA VAL A 59 0.97 -17.13 21.27
C VAL A 59 1.96 -16.04 21.65
N GLN A 60 2.75 -16.24 22.71
CA GLN A 60 3.77 -15.29 23.13
C GLN A 60 4.85 -15.09 22.05
N GLN A 61 5.25 -16.15 21.34
CA GLN A 61 6.16 -16.05 20.20
C GLN A 61 5.55 -15.21 19.07
N TYR A 62 4.28 -15.44 18.70
CA TYR A 62 3.60 -14.62 17.69
C TYR A 62 3.47 -13.15 18.11
N VAL A 63 3.11 -12.89 19.36
CA VAL A 63 3.04 -11.52 19.91
C VAL A 63 4.40 -10.83 19.82
N ASN A 64 5.49 -11.55 20.09
CA ASN A 64 6.84 -11.00 19.99
C ASN A 64 7.24 -10.71 18.53
N GLN A 65 6.86 -11.57 17.58
CA GLN A 65 7.05 -11.31 16.15
C GLN A 65 6.25 -10.10 15.67
N ILE A 66 4.99 -9.97 16.09
CA ILE A 66 4.16 -8.79 15.78
C ILE A 66 4.80 -7.53 16.35
N LYS A 67 5.32 -7.57 17.58
CA LYS A 67 6.04 -6.44 18.20
C LYS A 67 7.30 -6.06 17.41
N SER A 68 8.09 -7.03 16.94
CA SER A 68 9.30 -6.71 16.16
C SER A 68 8.95 -6.13 14.78
N LEU A 69 7.94 -6.66 14.10
CA LEU A 69 7.41 -6.12 12.85
C LEU A 69 6.81 -4.72 13.01
N THR A 70 6.15 -4.46 14.13
CA THR A 70 5.61 -3.12 14.44
C THR A 70 6.74 -2.12 14.61
N LYS A 71 7.82 -2.49 15.33
CA LYS A 71 9.01 -1.63 15.48
C LYS A 71 9.70 -1.33 14.14
N THR A 72 9.80 -2.31 13.24
CA THR A 72 10.39 -2.09 11.91
C THR A 72 9.49 -1.24 11.02
N ARG A 73 8.17 -1.42 11.09
CA ARG A 73 7.21 -0.54 10.40
C ARG A 73 7.36 0.90 10.88
N ASP A 74 7.41 1.12 12.19
CA ASP A 74 7.50 2.46 12.77
C ASP A 74 8.84 3.14 12.44
N SER A 75 9.96 2.39 12.41
CA SER A 75 11.25 2.95 11.99
C SER A 75 11.28 3.32 10.50
N VAL A 76 10.64 2.54 9.64
CA VAL A 76 10.47 2.87 8.21
C VAL A 76 9.58 4.10 8.04
N ALA A 77 8.48 4.19 8.78
CA ALA A 77 7.59 5.35 8.75
C ALA A 77 8.34 6.64 9.13
N LEU A 78 9.12 6.62 10.22
CA LEU A 78 9.95 7.76 10.63
C LEU A 78 11.00 8.13 9.56
N HIS A 79 11.59 7.15 8.89
CA HIS A 79 12.55 7.41 7.82
C HIS A 79 11.88 8.10 6.62
N LEU A 80 10.70 7.62 6.21
CA LEU A 80 9.92 8.21 5.13
C LEU A 80 9.46 9.63 5.47
N GLU A 81 9.02 9.88 6.71
CA GLU A 81 8.69 11.24 7.16
C GLU A 81 9.88 12.18 7.08
N HIS A 82 11.07 11.72 7.47
CA HIS A 82 12.27 12.52 7.38
C HIS A 82 12.68 12.80 5.94
N GLU A 83 12.63 11.79 5.06
CA GLU A 83 12.88 11.94 3.62
C GLU A 83 11.87 12.88 2.96
N ASN A 84 10.60 12.81 3.36
CA ASN A 84 9.58 13.72 2.84
C ASN A 84 9.84 15.17 3.27
N LYS A 85 10.23 15.40 4.53
CA LYS A 85 10.64 16.72 5.02
C LYS A 85 11.85 17.28 4.25
N THR A 86 12.85 16.45 3.95
CA THR A 86 14.02 16.91 3.18
C THR A 86 13.67 17.20 1.72
N LEU A 87 12.80 16.39 1.10
CA LEU A 87 12.30 16.65 -0.26
C LEU A 87 11.48 17.94 -0.34
N HIS A 88 10.65 18.23 0.66
CA HIS A 88 9.94 19.51 0.73
C HIS A 88 10.92 20.69 0.84
N ALA A 89 11.94 20.59 1.69
CA ALA A 89 12.95 21.64 1.82
C ALA A 89 13.73 21.86 0.50
N THR A 90 14.08 20.80 -0.23
CA THR A 90 14.79 20.95 -1.52
C THR A 90 13.89 21.52 -2.60
N LEU A 91 12.60 21.18 -2.62
CA LEU A 91 11.63 21.81 -3.52
C LEU A 91 11.51 23.31 -3.25
N ASP A 92 11.40 23.70 -1.99
CA ASP A 92 11.34 25.12 -1.59
C ASP A 92 12.60 25.90 -2.01
N ASP A 93 13.78 25.28 -1.89
CA ASP A 93 15.04 25.88 -2.34
C ASP A 93 15.06 26.04 -3.88
N ILE A 94 14.58 25.04 -4.63
CA ILE A 94 14.46 25.13 -6.10
C ILE A 94 13.49 26.24 -6.50
N TYR A 95 12.33 26.34 -5.84
CA TYR A 95 11.37 27.42 -6.10
C TYR A 95 11.99 28.80 -5.84
N ARG A 96 12.70 28.97 -4.72
CA ARG A 96 13.41 30.22 -4.41
C ARG A 96 14.47 30.55 -5.46
N GLN A 97 15.20 29.54 -5.95
CA GLN A 97 16.20 29.73 -7.01
C GLN A 97 15.55 30.13 -8.35
N GLN A 98 14.44 29.48 -8.73
CA GLN A 98 13.71 29.82 -9.95
C GLN A 98 13.09 31.22 -9.88
N GLU A 99 12.58 31.62 -8.73
CA GLU A 99 12.06 32.98 -8.48
C GLU A 99 13.16 34.02 -8.66
N ALA A 100 14.34 33.79 -8.06
CA ALA A 100 15.49 34.68 -8.21
C ALA A 100 15.93 34.80 -9.68
N GLN A 101 16.04 33.67 -10.39
CA GLN A 101 16.36 33.65 -11.83
C GLN A 101 15.30 34.38 -12.66
N ARG A 102 14.01 34.22 -12.35
CA ARG A 102 12.93 34.92 -13.06
C ARG A 102 12.99 36.43 -12.80
N SER A 103 13.31 36.84 -11.57
CA SER A 103 13.48 38.25 -11.22
C SER A 103 14.65 38.87 -12.00
N GLU A 104 15.79 38.18 -12.10
CA GLU A 104 16.96 38.62 -12.86
C GLU A 104 16.64 38.73 -14.37
N ILE A 105 15.97 37.73 -14.95
CA ILE A 105 15.53 37.77 -16.36
C ILE A 105 14.56 38.93 -16.59
N SER A 106 13.63 39.17 -15.65
CA SER A 106 12.68 40.27 -15.76
C SER A 106 13.40 41.62 -15.73
N GLU A 107 14.43 41.77 -14.89
CA GLU A 107 15.26 42.99 -14.84
C GLU A 107 16.04 43.20 -16.14
N MET A 108 16.66 42.15 -16.69
CA MET A 108 17.37 42.21 -17.97
C MET A 108 16.43 42.61 -19.13
N LEU A 109 15.24 42.00 -19.20
CA LEU A 109 14.24 42.34 -20.23
C LEU A 109 13.75 43.78 -20.10
N LEU A 110 13.62 44.29 -18.87
CA LEU A 110 13.25 45.68 -18.62
C LEU A 110 14.33 46.65 -19.10
N GLN A 111 15.61 46.34 -18.85
CA GLN A 111 16.77 47.15 -19.28
C GLN A 111 16.87 47.25 -20.81
N GLU A 112 16.55 46.16 -21.53
CA GLU A 112 16.54 46.11 -23.00
C GLU A 112 15.25 46.68 -23.64
N GLY A 113 14.32 47.24 -22.85
CA GLY A 113 13.07 47.82 -23.35
C GLY A 113 12.03 46.78 -23.82
N LEU A 114 12.18 45.52 -23.41
CA LEU A 114 11.31 44.39 -23.74
C LEU A 114 10.30 44.09 -22.62
N ALA A 115 9.75 45.12 -21.97
CA ALA A 115 8.84 44.97 -20.84
C ALA A 115 7.56 44.18 -21.20
N ASP A 116 7.10 44.29 -22.45
CA ASP A 116 5.87 43.67 -22.94
C ASP A 116 5.91 42.13 -22.96
N ILE A 117 7.12 41.53 -22.90
CA ILE A 117 7.30 40.07 -22.89
C ILE A 117 7.60 39.50 -21.49
N ILE A 118 7.76 40.33 -20.45
CA ILE A 118 7.93 39.86 -19.07
C ILE A 118 6.73 39.02 -18.56
N PRO A 119 5.46 39.39 -18.82
CA PRO A 119 4.32 38.67 -18.25
C PRO A 119 3.96 37.36 -18.98
N ILE A 120 4.54 37.07 -20.15
CA ILE A 120 4.30 35.82 -20.89
C ILE A 120 5.23 34.70 -20.40
N SER A 121 4.91 33.43 -20.70
CA SER A 121 5.65 32.28 -20.16
C SER A 121 7.11 32.24 -20.65
N LEU A 122 8.03 31.65 -19.86
CA LEU A 122 9.46 31.52 -20.23
C LEU A 122 9.67 30.90 -21.62
N SER A 123 8.88 29.90 -21.98
CA SER A 123 8.94 29.29 -23.32
C SER A 123 8.54 30.26 -24.43
N GLU A 124 7.56 31.13 -24.18
CA GLU A 124 7.11 32.14 -25.14
C GLU A 124 8.10 33.31 -25.22
N GLN A 125 8.70 33.71 -24.09
CA GLN A 125 9.81 34.67 -24.04
C GLN A 125 10.98 34.19 -24.92
N VAL A 126 11.40 32.92 -24.75
CA VAL A 126 12.48 32.32 -25.56
C VAL A 126 12.09 32.26 -27.04
N ALA A 127 10.86 31.86 -27.35
CA ALA A 127 10.39 31.80 -28.74
C ALA A 127 10.39 33.19 -29.41
N TYR A 128 9.96 34.23 -28.67
CA TYR A 128 9.99 35.61 -29.15
C TYR A 128 11.42 36.08 -29.45
N LEU A 129 12.35 35.87 -28.52
CA LEU A 129 13.75 36.27 -28.68
C LEU A 129 14.44 35.54 -29.85
N LEU A 130 14.16 34.25 -30.04
CA LEU A 130 14.69 33.48 -31.17
C LEU A 130 14.14 33.96 -32.52
N ALA A 131 12.85 34.28 -32.57
CA ALA A 131 12.19 34.80 -33.74
C ALA A 131 12.71 36.20 -34.13
N ASP A 132 12.90 37.08 -33.14
CA ASP A 132 13.47 38.41 -33.35
C ASP A 132 14.93 38.33 -33.83
N ARG A 133 15.75 37.47 -33.21
CA ARG A 133 17.12 37.20 -33.65
C ARG A 133 17.19 36.71 -35.11
N ALA A 134 16.29 35.81 -35.52
CA ALA A 134 16.25 35.33 -36.90
C ALA A 134 15.90 36.46 -37.89
N SER A 135 14.96 37.35 -37.53
CA SER A 135 14.59 38.49 -38.36
C SER A 135 15.72 39.53 -38.46
N LEU A 136 16.46 39.77 -37.38
CA LEU A 136 17.63 40.64 -37.39
C LEU A 136 18.77 40.07 -38.23
N LEU A 137 19.02 38.75 -38.15
CA LEU A 137 20.02 38.07 -38.98
C LEU A 137 19.69 38.14 -40.48
N GLU A 138 18.41 37.98 -40.83
CA GLU A 138 17.95 38.13 -42.21
C GLU A 138 18.13 39.56 -42.72
N LYS A 139 17.87 40.58 -41.89
CA LYS A 139 18.13 41.99 -42.23
C LYS A 139 19.61 42.27 -42.45
N THR A 140 20.51 41.75 -41.60
CA THR A 140 21.95 41.95 -41.76
C THR A 140 22.50 41.25 -43.00
N GLN A 141 22.03 40.04 -43.32
CA GLN A 141 22.41 39.32 -44.55
C GLN A 141 21.84 39.98 -45.82
N SER A 142 20.66 40.59 -45.73
CA SER A 142 20.07 41.36 -46.83
C SER A 142 20.88 42.62 -47.12
N GLN A 143 21.45 43.26 -46.09
CA GLN A 143 22.23 44.47 -46.22
C GLN A 143 23.64 44.20 -46.79
N GLU A 144 24.28 43.08 -46.41
CA GLU A 144 25.55 42.63 -47.02
C GLU A 144 25.42 42.27 -48.52
N ASN A 145 24.24 41.83 -48.97
CA ASN A 145 24.00 41.52 -50.38
C ASN A 145 23.72 42.75 -51.27
N VAL A 146 23.39 43.91 -50.68
CA VAL A 146 23.19 45.17 -51.42
C VAL A 146 24.51 45.93 -51.59
N ASP A 147 25.43 45.84 -50.64
CA ASP A 147 26.76 46.47 -50.74
C ASP A 147 27.71 45.75 -51.73
N GLY A 148 27.38 44.53 -52.15
CA GLY A 148 28.15 43.77 -53.16
C GLY A 148 27.92 44.17 -54.63
N LYS A 149 27.01 45.11 -54.92
CA LYS A 149 26.66 45.52 -56.30
C LYS A 149 26.63 47.04 -56.51
N THR A 150 27.58 47.80 -55.99
CA THR A 150 27.99 49.07 -56.64
C THR A 150 29.39 49.50 -56.15
N ALA A 151 30.43 49.00 -56.80
CA ALA A 151 31.80 49.48 -56.63
C ALA A 151 32.47 49.64 -58.00
N GLN A 152 32.20 50.79 -58.63
CA GLN A 152 33.08 51.40 -59.63
C GLN A 152 32.99 52.92 -59.44
N GLU A 153 33.94 53.46 -58.68
CA GLU A 153 34.28 54.90 -58.56
C GLU A 153 34.95 55.42 -59.86
N PRO A 154 35.17 56.75 -60.10
CA PRO A 154 35.38 57.82 -59.10
C PRO A 154 34.85 59.26 -59.38
N ASP A 155 34.74 60.00 -58.26
CA ASP A 155 35.13 61.42 -57.98
C ASP A 155 34.30 62.67 -58.40
N VAL A 156 34.34 63.62 -57.45
CA VAL A 156 34.21 65.10 -57.47
C VAL A 156 32.95 65.74 -56.86
N ARG A 157 33.16 66.21 -55.61
CA ARG A 157 32.68 67.44 -54.93
C ARG A 157 31.24 67.95 -55.19
N LYS A 158 30.49 68.15 -54.10
CA LYS A 158 30.11 69.49 -53.57
C LYS A 158 29.30 69.41 -52.27
N GLU A 159 29.63 70.31 -51.36
CA GLU A 159 28.84 70.71 -50.19
C GLU A 159 27.48 71.27 -50.60
N GLN A 160 26.42 71.03 -49.80
CA GLN A 160 25.49 72.05 -49.28
C GLN A 160 24.25 71.43 -48.58
N THR A 161 24.15 71.70 -47.28
CA THR A 161 22.98 72.17 -46.52
C THR A 161 21.56 72.04 -47.09
N SER A 162 20.64 71.43 -46.31
CA SER A 162 19.30 71.93 -45.89
C SER A 162 18.51 70.78 -45.24
N LYS A 163 18.25 70.71 -43.92
CA LYS A 163 17.18 71.36 -43.13
C LYS A 163 15.76 71.29 -43.73
N GLU A 164 14.82 70.88 -42.84
CA GLU A 164 13.35 71.04 -42.87
C GLU A 164 12.56 70.08 -43.78
N CYS A 165 11.43 69.46 -43.40
CA CYS A 165 10.38 69.85 -42.47
C CYS A 165 9.71 68.66 -41.75
N ARG A 166 9.31 68.90 -40.51
CA ARG A 166 8.13 68.30 -39.88
C ARG A 166 6.88 68.79 -40.61
N GLU A 167 5.91 67.91 -40.86
CA GLU A 167 4.52 68.30 -40.58
C GLU A 167 3.59 67.10 -40.41
N ASN A 168 2.68 67.28 -39.45
CA ASN A 168 1.77 66.31 -38.87
C ASN A 168 0.53 66.12 -39.74
N VAL A 169 0.02 64.90 -39.87
CA VAL A 169 -1.41 64.66 -40.07
C VAL A 169 -1.90 63.65 -39.04
N VAL A 170 -2.58 64.19 -38.03
CA VAL A 170 -3.37 63.45 -37.05
C VAL A 170 -4.64 62.93 -37.72
N LYS A 171 -4.85 61.61 -37.72
CA LYS A 171 -6.19 61.00 -37.77
C LYS A 171 -6.32 59.92 -36.69
N LYS A 172 -6.97 60.35 -35.61
CA LYS A 172 -8.00 59.67 -34.80
C LYS A 172 -7.92 58.14 -34.62
N VAL A 173 -7.69 57.79 -33.36
CA VAL A 173 -7.88 56.53 -32.62
C VAL A 173 -8.90 55.54 -33.20
N ALA A 174 -8.44 54.31 -33.43
CA ALA A 174 -9.16 53.07 -33.17
C ALA A 174 -8.16 52.10 -32.48
N PRO A 175 -8.62 51.23 -31.55
CA PRO A 175 -7.74 50.49 -30.65
C PRO A 175 -6.93 49.45 -31.45
N PRO A 176 -5.61 49.25 -31.19
CA PRO A 176 -4.93 48.13 -31.80
C PRO A 176 -5.41 46.87 -31.10
N ASP A 177 -6.35 46.21 -31.78
CA ASP A 177 -6.55 44.77 -31.77
C ASP A 177 -5.23 44.05 -31.45
N ILE A 178 -5.26 43.22 -30.40
CA ILE A 178 -4.12 42.44 -29.89
C ILE A 178 -3.72 41.46 -30.99
N GLN A 179 -2.92 41.92 -31.95
CA GLN A 179 -2.38 41.08 -33.00
C GLN A 179 -1.11 40.43 -32.48
N SER A 180 -1.27 39.15 -32.16
CA SER A 180 -0.20 38.18 -31.90
C SER A 180 1.02 38.43 -32.82
N PRO A 181 2.24 38.58 -32.25
CA PRO A 181 3.49 38.76 -32.99
C PRO A 181 3.70 37.72 -34.11
N TRP A 182 3.11 36.54 -33.96
CA TRP A 182 3.19 35.43 -34.90
C TRP A 182 2.58 35.72 -36.28
N LYS A 183 1.56 36.59 -36.39
CA LYS A 183 0.96 36.92 -37.71
C LYS A 183 1.90 37.72 -38.61
N ARG A 184 2.89 38.41 -38.04
CA ARG A 184 3.89 39.20 -38.80
C ARG A 184 4.96 38.29 -39.44
N LEU A 185 5.18 37.10 -38.90
CA LEU A 185 6.29 36.22 -39.26
C LEU A 185 5.95 35.19 -40.34
N LEU A 186 4.72 34.67 -40.39
CA LEU A 186 4.32 33.64 -41.37
C LEU A 186 3.94 34.18 -42.77
N GLY A 187 3.82 35.50 -42.95
CA GLY A 187 3.40 36.10 -44.23
C GLY A 187 4.43 35.98 -45.37
N LEU A 188 5.71 35.76 -45.05
CA LEU A 188 6.82 35.86 -46.02
C LEU A 188 7.12 34.56 -46.80
N ARG A 189 6.62 33.39 -46.36
CA ARG A 189 7.06 32.08 -46.91
C ARG A 189 6.36 31.62 -48.20
N LYS A 190 5.39 32.36 -48.73
CA LYS A 190 4.55 31.92 -49.88
C LYS A 190 5.13 32.20 -51.28
N ALA A 191 6.29 32.85 -51.40
CA ALA A 191 6.80 33.33 -52.69
C ALA A 191 7.81 32.42 -53.43
N ALA A 192 8.24 31.28 -52.86
CA ALA A 192 9.42 30.54 -53.36
C ALA A 192 9.14 29.17 -54.02
N GLN A 193 7.91 28.88 -54.47
CA GLN A 193 7.57 27.59 -55.11
C GLN A 193 6.82 27.77 -56.44
N SER A 194 7.49 28.31 -57.46
CA SER A 194 7.11 28.05 -58.85
C SER A 194 8.32 28.14 -59.77
N GLU A 195 8.60 27.02 -60.44
CA GLU A 195 9.37 26.82 -61.68
C GLU A 195 10.54 25.83 -61.55
N GLN A 196 10.32 24.60 -62.01
CA GLN A 196 11.27 23.85 -62.84
C GLN A 196 10.62 22.60 -63.45
N LYS A 197 10.50 22.60 -64.78
CA LYS A 197 10.13 21.44 -65.61
C LYS A 197 10.80 21.63 -66.98
N LEU A 198 11.69 20.71 -67.40
CA LEU A 198 11.71 20.04 -68.73
C LEU A 198 13.05 19.33 -69.05
N LEU A 199 12.89 18.37 -69.97
CA LEU A 199 13.70 17.20 -70.34
C LEU A 199 15.07 17.44 -71.03
N PRO A 200 15.88 16.36 -71.22
CA PRO A 200 17.21 16.37 -71.84
C PRO A 200 17.23 15.92 -73.31
N GLN A 201 18.16 16.46 -74.11
CA GLN A 201 18.55 15.88 -75.41
C GLN A 201 20.05 16.09 -75.72
N THR A 202 20.61 15.00 -76.22
CA THR A 202 21.95 14.61 -76.71
C THR A 202 22.75 15.59 -77.58
N VAL A 203 24.10 15.53 -77.56
CA VAL A 203 25.00 15.04 -78.66
C VAL A 203 26.51 15.12 -78.25
N ASP A 204 27.19 13.98 -78.41
CA ASP A 204 28.61 13.63 -78.68
C ASP A 204 29.83 14.48 -78.26
N LEU A 205 30.85 13.81 -77.68
CA LEU A 205 32.13 13.49 -78.36
C LEU A 205 33.15 12.75 -77.44
N GLN A 206 33.52 11.52 -77.84
CA GLN A 206 34.78 10.77 -77.66
C GLN A 206 35.69 11.02 -76.43
N PHE A 207 35.95 9.99 -75.62
CA PHE A 207 37.25 9.27 -75.58
C PHE A 207 37.21 8.06 -74.62
N SER A 208 37.66 6.92 -75.15
CA SER A 208 37.85 5.64 -74.45
C SER A 208 38.81 5.79 -73.26
N ARG A 209 38.37 5.30 -72.08
CA ARG A 209 39.06 5.03 -70.79
C ARG A 209 38.29 5.52 -69.54
N ASP A 210 37.19 6.25 -69.73
CA ASP A 210 36.33 6.76 -68.63
C ASP A 210 35.10 5.87 -68.34
N ASP A 211 34.73 4.98 -69.27
CA ASP A 211 33.52 4.13 -69.15
C ASP A 211 33.64 3.04 -68.07
N THR A 212 34.85 2.57 -67.75
CA THR A 212 35.04 1.56 -66.69
C THR A 212 34.94 2.14 -65.28
N LEU A 213 35.27 3.42 -65.11
CA LEU A 213 35.07 4.15 -63.85
C LEU A 213 33.60 4.58 -63.72
N LYS A 214 33.01 5.12 -64.80
CA LYS A 214 31.59 5.47 -64.85
C LYS A 214 30.68 4.25 -64.65
N GLY A 215 31.02 3.11 -65.23
CA GLY A 215 30.31 1.84 -65.02
C GLY A 215 30.37 1.36 -63.57
N ARG A 216 31.52 1.50 -62.89
CA ARG A 216 31.61 1.17 -61.44
C ARG A 216 30.81 2.15 -60.59
N THR A 217 30.87 3.45 -60.86
CA THR A 217 30.08 4.44 -60.12
C THR A 217 28.59 4.28 -60.37
N LEU A 218 28.17 3.90 -61.58
CA LEU A 218 26.77 3.59 -61.88
C LEU A 218 26.30 2.33 -61.17
N GLN A 219 27.14 1.29 -61.12
CA GLN A 219 26.84 0.06 -60.39
C GLN A 219 26.77 0.27 -58.87
N GLU A 220 27.63 1.16 -58.31
CA GLU A 220 27.55 1.58 -56.92
C GLU A 220 26.26 2.36 -56.64
N LEU A 221 25.90 3.32 -57.50
CA LEU A 221 24.64 4.05 -57.39
C LEU A 221 23.41 3.14 -57.57
N GLU A 222 23.46 2.16 -58.46
CA GLU A 222 22.39 1.18 -58.66
C GLU A 222 22.21 0.32 -57.40
N ARG A 223 23.30 -0.16 -56.80
CA ARG A 223 23.25 -0.88 -55.51
C ARG A 223 22.72 0.01 -54.39
N ASP A 224 23.11 1.28 -54.33
CA ASP A 224 22.65 2.22 -53.30
C ASP A 224 21.15 2.54 -53.47
N VAL A 225 20.67 2.65 -54.72
CA VAL A 225 19.23 2.81 -55.02
C VAL A 225 18.46 1.53 -54.70
N GLU A 226 18.99 0.36 -55.02
CA GLU A 226 18.41 -0.93 -54.65
C GLU A 226 18.35 -1.07 -53.13
N GLU A 227 19.41 -0.72 -52.41
CA GLU A 227 19.44 -0.74 -50.95
C GLU A 227 18.47 0.28 -50.35
N ALA A 228 18.38 1.50 -50.90
CA ALA A 228 17.40 2.50 -50.50
C ALA A 228 15.96 2.01 -50.75
N SER A 229 15.71 1.34 -51.88
CA SER A 229 14.41 0.77 -52.22
C SER A 229 14.04 -0.39 -51.27
N ALA A 230 15.01 -1.21 -50.88
CA ALA A 230 14.83 -2.29 -49.91
C ALA A 230 14.54 -1.73 -48.51
N ARG A 231 15.27 -0.69 -48.07
CA ARG A 231 15.01 0.02 -46.81
C ARG A 231 13.63 0.67 -46.81
N LEU A 232 13.23 1.30 -47.92
CA LEU A 232 11.89 1.88 -48.07
C LEU A 232 10.79 0.82 -48.03
N ALA A 233 10.99 -0.32 -48.71
CA ALA A 233 10.05 -1.44 -48.68
C ALA A 233 9.90 -2.03 -47.27
N MET A 234 10.99 -2.12 -46.50
CA MET A 234 10.96 -2.53 -45.11
C MET A 234 10.24 -1.51 -44.23
N ALA A 235 10.48 -0.20 -44.42
CA ALA A 235 9.75 0.86 -43.72
C ALA A 235 8.24 0.81 -44.02
N HIS A 236 7.84 0.59 -45.28
CA HIS A 236 6.43 0.43 -45.64
C HIS A 236 5.79 -0.85 -45.10
N LYS A 237 6.57 -1.93 -44.91
CA LYS A 237 6.08 -3.14 -44.22
C LYS A 237 5.89 -2.86 -42.73
N GLU A 238 6.82 -2.15 -42.12
CA GLU A 238 6.76 -1.81 -40.70
C GLU A 238 5.63 -0.82 -40.38
N ILE A 239 5.43 0.20 -41.22
CA ILE A 239 4.30 1.12 -41.09
C ILE A 239 2.98 0.35 -41.16
N ARG A 240 2.83 -0.61 -42.08
CA ARG A 240 1.64 -1.46 -42.16
C ARG A 240 1.46 -2.31 -40.91
N ARG A 241 2.51 -3.01 -40.47
CA ARG A 241 2.48 -3.81 -39.23
C ARG A 241 2.05 -2.97 -38.02
N LEU A 242 2.62 -1.77 -37.85
CA LEU A 242 2.26 -0.86 -36.77
C LEU A 242 0.83 -0.31 -36.91
N THR A 243 0.35 -0.13 -38.13
CA THR A 243 -1.04 0.28 -38.39
C THR A 243 -2.01 -0.83 -38.01
N ASP A 244 -1.73 -2.07 -38.43
CA ASP A 244 -2.53 -3.25 -38.07
C ASP A 244 -2.54 -3.48 -36.55
N GLU A 245 -1.39 -3.29 -35.88
CA GLU A 245 -1.29 -3.36 -34.43
C GLU A 245 -2.08 -2.26 -33.74
N LEU A 246 -2.03 -1.02 -34.25
CA LEU A 246 -2.81 0.10 -33.72
C LEU A 246 -4.32 -0.13 -33.89
N GLU A 247 -4.74 -0.63 -35.05
CA GLU A 247 -6.13 -1.00 -35.30
C GLU A 247 -6.59 -2.15 -34.38
N SER A 248 -5.74 -3.16 -34.17
CA SER A 248 -6.04 -4.24 -33.21
C SER A 248 -6.16 -3.72 -31.78
N ALA A 249 -5.31 -2.78 -31.37
CA ALA A 249 -5.38 -2.14 -30.05
C ALA A 249 -6.62 -1.25 -29.90
N HIS A 250 -7.04 -0.55 -30.95
CA HIS A 250 -8.29 0.21 -30.94
C HIS A 250 -9.52 -0.69 -30.87
N LEU A 251 -9.51 -1.83 -31.57
CA LEU A 251 -10.61 -2.80 -31.51
C LEU A 251 -10.71 -3.44 -30.12
N THR A 252 -9.59 -3.78 -29.48
CA THR A 252 -9.61 -4.29 -28.10
C THR A 252 -10.05 -3.21 -27.12
N GLN A 253 -9.57 -1.96 -27.25
CA GLN A 253 -10.04 -0.85 -26.43
C GLN A 253 -11.56 -0.66 -26.57
N LYS A 254 -12.07 -0.64 -27.80
CA LYS A 254 -13.51 -0.49 -28.07
C LYS A 254 -14.34 -1.65 -27.52
N ALA A 255 -13.76 -2.85 -27.46
CA ALA A 255 -14.42 -4.02 -26.86
C ALA A 255 -14.55 -3.91 -25.34
N TYR A 256 -13.61 -3.27 -24.65
CA TYR A 256 -13.61 -3.09 -23.18
C TYR A 256 -14.18 -1.74 -22.68
N GLU A 257 -14.46 -0.83 -23.60
CA GLU A 257 -15.09 0.47 -23.31
C GLU A 257 -16.46 0.35 -22.59
N PRO A 258 -17.38 -0.58 -22.93
CA PRO A 258 -18.66 -0.66 -22.23
C PRO A 258 -18.52 -1.17 -20.79
N GLU A 259 -17.65 -2.15 -20.53
CA GLU A 259 -17.39 -2.63 -19.17
C GLU A 259 -16.71 -1.54 -18.33
N LEU A 260 -15.84 -0.73 -18.95
CA LEU A 260 -15.24 0.44 -18.28
C LEU A 260 -16.29 1.49 -17.93
N GLN A 261 -17.26 1.75 -18.82
CA GLN A 261 -18.37 2.67 -18.56
C GLN A 261 -19.31 2.15 -17.47
N GLU A 262 -19.61 0.85 -17.46
CA GLU A 262 -20.40 0.22 -16.40
C GLU A 262 -19.70 0.32 -15.04
N ALA A 263 -18.40 0.01 -14.99
CA ALA A 263 -17.60 0.18 -13.78
C ALA A 263 -17.53 1.65 -13.31
N GLN A 264 -17.46 2.61 -14.23
CA GLN A 264 -17.51 4.04 -13.90
C GLN A 264 -18.86 4.43 -13.27
N MET A 265 -19.97 3.93 -13.81
CA MET A 265 -21.31 4.16 -13.25
C MET A 265 -21.46 3.53 -11.86
N GLU A 266 -20.91 2.34 -11.64
CA GLU A 266 -20.89 1.69 -10.33
C GLU A 266 -20.04 2.48 -9.32
N VAL A 267 -18.86 2.97 -9.71
CA VAL A 267 -18.04 3.84 -8.85
C VAL A 267 -18.79 5.11 -8.49
N GLU A 268 -19.48 5.76 -9.44
CA GLU A 268 -20.32 6.92 -9.12
C GLU A 268 -21.46 6.56 -8.17
N HIS A 269 -22.12 5.42 -8.36
CA HIS A 269 -23.15 4.96 -7.43
C HIS A 269 -22.60 4.75 -6.00
N LEU A 270 -21.46 4.07 -5.87
CA LEU A 270 -20.78 3.85 -4.60
C LEU A 270 -20.32 5.17 -3.96
N ARG A 271 -19.85 6.14 -4.76
CA ARG A 271 -19.53 7.49 -4.25
C ARG A 271 -20.75 8.16 -3.62
N HIS A 272 -21.91 8.06 -4.25
CA HIS A 272 -23.15 8.61 -3.70
C HIS A 272 -23.58 7.91 -2.40
N GLU A 273 -23.46 6.58 -2.31
CA GLU A 273 -23.81 5.85 -1.09
C GLU A 273 -22.83 6.14 0.05
N VAL A 274 -21.52 6.24 -0.25
CA VAL A 274 -20.51 6.68 0.73
C VAL A 274 -20.79 8.09 1.23
N GLU A 275 -21.18 9.01 0.36
CA GLU A 275 -21.54 10.37 0.74
C GLU A 275 -22.79 10.40 1.65
N LYS A 276 -23.78 9.54 1.38
CA LYS A 276 -24.96 9.38 2.23
C LYS A 276 -24.61 8.79 3.59
N LEU A 277 -23.75 7.76 3.64
CA LEU A 277 -23.26 7.18 4.88
C LEU A 277 -22.48 8.19 5.71
N LYS A 278 -21.58 8.98 5.09
CA LYS A 278 -20.87 10.08 5.76
C LYS A 278 -21.83 11.09 6.39
N ARG A 279 -22.92 11.45 5.71
CA ARG A 279 -23.94 12.36 6.28
C ARG A 279 -24.63 11.74 7.50
N CYS A 280 -24.96 10.45 7.45
CA CYS A 280 -25.53 9.74 8.60
C CYS A 280 -24.55 9.70 9.78
N GLU A 281 -23.29 9.31 9.54
CA GLU A 281 -22.23 9.26 10.57
C GLU A 281 -21.98 10.64 11.19
N VAL A 282 -21.93 11.72 10.39
CA VAL A 282 -21.76 13.09 10.89
C VAL A 282 -22.92 13.50 11.80
N VAL A 283 -24.15 13.08 11.49
CA VAL A 283 -25.31 13.36 12.35
C VAL A 283 -25.24 12.58 13.65
N GLU A 284 -24.82 11.32 13.62
CA GLU A 284 -24.63 10.51 14.84
C GLU A 284 -23.48 11.06 15.70
N LEU A 285 -22.36 11.45 15.10
CA LEU A 285 -21.24 12.11 15.78
C LEU A 285 -21.64 13.45 16.40
N ARG A 286 -22.53 14.22 15.76
CA ARG A 286 -23.06 15.45 16.36
C ARG A 286 -23.89 15.11 17.60
N LYS A 287 -24.77 14.10 17.53
CA LYS A 287 -25.56 13.67 18.68
C LYS A 287 -24.69 13.19 19.84
N THR A 288 -23.63 12.42 19.57
CA THR A 288 -22.72 11.96 20.63
C THR A 288 -21.91 13.11 21.23
N LYS A 289 -21.49 14.09 20.41
CA LYS A 289 -20.87 15.33 20.92
C LYS A 289 -21.81 16.12 21.83
N GLU A 290 -23.07 16.30 21.44
CA GLU A 290 -24.07 16.99 22.27
C GLU A 290 -24.32 16.25 23.60
N ILE A 291 -24.29 14.91 23.61
CA ILE A 291 -24.39 14.11 24.84
C ILE A 291 -23.13 14.29 25.70
N ASN A 292 -21.94 14.26 25.10
CA ASN A 292 -20.69 14.46 25.82
C ASN A 292 -20.60 15.87 26.43
N GLU A 293 -21.02 16.91 25.69
CA GLU A 293 -21.07 18.29 26.20
C GLU A 293 -21.97 18.40 27.43
N LYS A 294 -23.17 17.78 27.41
CA LYS A 294 -24.06 17.72 28.58
C LYS A 294 -23.41 17.00 29.76
N GLN A 295 -22.70 15.90 29.51
CA GLN A 295 -21.97 15.18 30.55
C GLN A 295 -20.80 16.01 31.10
N GLU A 296 -20.12 16.80 30.27
CA GLU A 296 -19.07 17.72 30.70
C GLU A 296 -19.62 18.86 31.56
N GLU A 297 -20.79 19.40 31.23
CA GLU A 297 -21.52 20.37 32.06
C GLU A 297 -21.88 19.77 33.43
N GLU A 298 -22.43 18.55 33.45
CA GLU A 298 -22.71 17.82 34.69
C GLU A 298 -21.43 17.59 35.51
N LEU A 299 -20.33 17.17 34.87
CA LEU A 299 -19.04 17.00 35.54
C LEU A 299 -18.50 18.33 36.09
N CYS A 300 -18.67 19.45 35.38
CA CYS A 300 -18.30 20.76 35.88
C CYS A 300 -19.12 21.16 37.11
N HIS A 301 -20.45 20.97 37.04
CA HIS A 301 -21.34 21.21 38.18
C HIS A 301 -20.98 20.33 39.38
N LEU A 302 -20.68 19.04 39.17
CA LEU A 302 -20.22 18.13 40.22
C LEU A 302 -18.86 18.54 40.80
N ARG A 303 -17.93 19.04 39.98
CA ARG A 303 -16.66 19.57 40.47
C ARG A 303 -16.86 20.84 41.30
N GLU A 304 -17.80 21.70 40.93
CA GLU A 304 -18.14 22.91 41.69
C GLU A 304 -18.83 22.59 43.01
N THR A 305 -19.76 21.62 43.04
CA THR A 305 -20.38 21.17 44.29
C THR A 305 -19.34 20.58 45.22
N VAL A 306 -18.43 19.73 44.71
CA VAL A 306 -17.32 19.18 45.50
C VAL A 306 -16.43 20.31 46.05
N LYS A 307 -16.08 21.32 45.25
CA LYS A 307 -15.31 22.48 45.75
C LYS A 307 -16.06 23.26 46.84
N ARG A 308 -17.37 23.47 46.70
CA ARG A 308 -18.19 24.09 47.75
C ARG A 308 -18.19 23.26 49.04
N LEU A 309 -18.42 21.96 48.93
CA LEU A 309 -18.39 21.04 50.05
C LEU A 309 -17.00 20.98 50.72
N GLN A 310 -15.93 21.06 49.94
CA GLN A 310 -14.56 21.16 50.46
C GLN A 310 -14.33 22.48 51.20
N ALA A 311 -14.83 23.61 50.68
CA ALA A 311 -14.75 24.89 51.37
C ALA A 311 -15.57 24.90 52.67
N GLU A 312 -16.76 24.29 52.67
CA GLU A 312 -17.57 24.07 53.88
C GLU A 312 -16.84 23.19 54.90
N HIS A 313 -16.18 22.12 54.45
CA HIS A 313 -15.37 21.26 55.32
C HIS A 313 -14.18 22.03 55.94
N VAL A 314 -13.48 22.86 55.17
CA VAL A 314 -12.38 23.70 55.68
C VAL A 314 -12.91 24.74 56.67
N HIS A 315 -14.02 25.39 56.38
CA HIS A 315 -14.68 26.34 57.29
C HIS A 315 -15.13 25.67 58.60
N LEU A 316 -15.69 24.46 58.54
CA LEU A 316 -16.06 23.70 59.73
C LEU A 316 -14.84 23.28 60.56
N LEU A 317 -13.71 22.98 59.89
CA LEU A 317 -12.45 22.65 60.55
C LEU A 317 -11.85 23.87 61.27
N GLU A 318 -11.89 25.05 60.66
CA GLU A 318 -11.47 26.32 61.30
C GLU A 318 -12.35 26.68 62.50
N MET A 319 -13.64 26.35 62.46
CA MET A 319 -14.55 26.54 63.60
C MET A 319 -14.27 25.60 64.78
N THR A 320 -13.66 24.43 64.54
CA THR A 320 -13.27 23.47 65.59
C THR A 320 -11.90 23.77 66.22
N GLU A 321 -11.07 24.64 65.64
CA GLU A 321 -9.75 25.02 66.17
C GLU A 321 -9.75 26.36 66.95
N GLY A 322 -10.91 26.84 67.40
CA GLY A 322 -11.02 27.95 68.37
C GLY A 322 -10.79 27.48 69.82
N PRO A 323 -10.12 28.28 70.69
CA PRO A 323 -9.76 27.84 72.04
C PRO A 323 -10.97 27.79 72.97
N ASP A 324 -11.04 26.70 73.73
CA ASP A 324 -12.11 26.32 74.63
C ASP A 324 -12.29 27.32 75.80
N SER A 325 -13.50 27.90 75.90
CA SER A 325 -14.08 28.31 77.19
C SER A 325 -15.61 28.14 77.17
N THR A 326 -16.02 27.06 77.84
CA THR A 326 -17.22 26.91 78.69
C THR A 326 -18.64 26.97 78.10
N VAL A 327 -19.22 25.76 78.01
CA VAL A 327 -20.56 25.29 78.43
C VAL A 327 -21.81 26.03 77.90
N THR A 328 -22.64 25.32 77.12
CA THR A 328 -24.06 24.93 77.39
C THR A 328 -24.78 24.45 76.11
N PRO A 329 -25.87 23.66 76.22
CA PRO A 329 -26.10 22.50 75.36
C PRO A 329 -27.13 22.73 74.26
N SER A 330 -26.90 22.20 73.06
CA SER A 330 -27.96 21.99 72.08
C SER A 330 -27.61 20.89 71.10
N LYS A 331 -28.64 20.10 70.76
CA LYS A 331 -28.63 18.94 69.88
C LYS A 331 -28.02 19.21 68.50
N ASP A 332 -27.59 18.08 67.91
CA ASP A 332 -27.56 17.75 66.49
C ASP A 332 -26.19 17.69 65.77
N LYS A 333 -26.03 16.54 65.08
CA LYS A 333 -25.14 16.21 63.95
C LYS A 333 -23.73 15.66 64.28
N LYS A 334 -23.67 14.33 64.47
CA LYS A 334 -22.73 13.49 63.69
C LYS A 334 -23.37 13.33 62.31
N PRO A 335 -22.73 13.74 61.20
CA PRO A 335 -21.91 12.80 60.42
C PRO A 335 -20.82 13.49 59.56
N GLN A 336 -19.53 13.30 59.83
CA GLN A 336 -18.49 13.74 58.87
C GLN A 336 -17.24 12.85 58.80
N GLU A 337 -17.12 11.82 59.65
CA GLU A 337 -16.19 10.70 59.43
C GLU A 337 -16.79 9.56 58.58
N GLU A 338 -18.12 9.54 58.40
CA GLU A 338 -18.78 8.53 57.54
C GLU A 338 -18.47 8.77 56.05
N ASP A 339 -18.33 10.02 55.59
CA ASP A 339 -18.37 10.35 54.15
C ASP A 339 -17.05 10.03 53.39
N ILE A 340 -15.89 10.14 54.05
CA ILE A 340 -14.59 9.78 53.44
C ILE A 340 -14.41 8.26 53.38
N HIS A 341 -14.87 7.55 54.42
CA HIS A 341 -14.94 6.09 54.39
C HIS A 341 -16.01 5.61 53.39
N GLN A 342 -17.12 6.32 53.25
CA GLN A 342 -18.16 6.04 52.26
C GLN A 342 -17.62 6.15 50.82
N GLY A 343 -16.91 7.22 50.45
CA GLY A 343 -16.36 7.34 49.09
C GLY A 343 -15.28 6.32 48.72
N CYS A 344 -14.53 5.78 49.70
CA CYS A 344 -13.60 4.68 49.48
C CYS A 344 -14.33 3.33 49.38
N LEU A 345 -15.36 3.14 50.22
CA LEU A 345 -16.26 2.00 50.14
C LEU A 345 -17.03 1.97 48.82
N ASP A 346 -17.48 3.11 48.31
CA ASP A 346 -18.24 3.24 47.06
C ASP A 346 -17.37 2.88 45.85
N LYS A 347 -16.11 3.34 45.78
CA LYS A 347 -15.17 2.93 44.71
C LYS A 347 -14.79 1.45 44.79
N MET A 348 -14.66 0.91 46.01
CA MET A 348 -14.43 -0.52 46.19
C MET A 348 -15.69 -1.32 45.83
N GLN A 349 -16.88 -0.79 46.11
CA GLN A 349 -18.16 -1.33 45.67
C GLN A 349 -18.30 -1.27 44.16
N GLU A 350 -17.92 -0.20 43.47
CA GLU A 350 -17.94 -0.11 42.01
C GLU A 350 -17.02 -1.15 41.37
N ARG A 351 -15.81 -1.34 41.91
CA ARG A 351 -14.90 -2.40 41.45
C ARG A 351 -15.46 -3.79 41.72
N LEU A 352 -16.10 -4.00 42.87
CA LEU A 352 -16.80 -5.26 43.17
C LEU A 352 -18.01 -5.48 42.24
N HIS A 353 -18.75 -4.43 41.86
CA HIS A 353 -19.84 -4.51 40.90
C HIS A 353 -19.30 -4.85 39.50
N MET A 354 -18.26 -4.16 39.01
CA MET A 354 -17.62 -4.54 37.74
C MET A 354 -17.09 -5.98 37.76
N LEU A 355 -16.48 -6.43 38.86
CA LEU A 355 -16.04 -7.82 38.98
C LEU A 355 -17.22 -8.80 39.00
N ARG A 356 -18.34 -8.42 39.62
CA ARG A 356 -19.56 -9.22 39.64
C ARG A 356 -20.18 -9.31 38.25
N ASP A 357 -20.20 -8.21 37.50
CA ASP A 357 -20.70 -8.15 36.13
C ASP A 357 -19.81 -8.95 35.19
N LEU A 358 -18.49 -8.84 35.30
CA LEU A 358 -17.54 -9.66 34.54
C LEU A 358 -17.68 -11.15 34.88
N THR A 359 -17.87 -11.49 36.15
CA THR A 359 -18.13 -12.88 36.57
C THR A 359 -19.46 -13.38 36.01
N GLN A 360 -20.50 -12.54 35.98
CA GLN A 360 -21.79 -12.88 35.40
C GLN A 360 -21.72 -13.07 33.88
N VAL A 361 -20.99 -12.20 33.16
CA VAL A 361 -20.75 -12.36 31.72
C VAL A 361 -19.95 -13.63 31.44
N THR A 362 -18.93 -13.91 32.24
CA THR A 362 -18.13 -15.14 32.11
C THR A 362 -18.97 -16.40 32.33
N LEU A 363 -19.87 -16.39 33.32
CA LEU A 363 -20.81 -17.48 33.56
C LEU A 363 -21.83 -17.64 32.41
N LYS A 364 -22.35 -16.53 31.87
CA LYS A 364 -23.25 -16.56 30.70
C LYS A 364 -22.56 -17.17 29.48
N LEU A 365 -21.36 -16.70 29.14
CA LEU A 365 -20.58 -17.27 28.04
C LEU A 365 -20.28 -18.76 28.26
N ARG A 366 -19.97 -19.16 29.49
CA ARG A 366 -19.76 -20.58 29.83
C ARG A 366 -21.02 -21.42 29.60
N MET A 367 -22.19 -20.94 30.04
CA MET A 367 -23.46 -21.61 29.78
C MET A 367 -23.78 -21.67 28.29
N GLU A 368 -23.51 -20.61 27.52
CA GLU A 368 -23.68 -20.60 26.07
C GLU A 368 -22.77 -21.63 25.37
N PHE A 369 -21.50 -21.74 25.79
CA PHE A 369 -20.59 -22.77 25.29
C PHE A 369 -21.04 -24.19 25.65
N GLU A 370 -21.55 -24.41 26.87
CA GLU A 370 -22.11 -25.70 27.29
C GLU A 370 -23.38 -26.06 26.49
N MET A 371 -24.29 -25.11 26.29
CA MET A 371 -25.49 -25.29 25.45
C MET A 371 -25.13 -25.58 23.99
N GLU A 372 -24.15 -24.87 23.43
CA GLU A 372 -23.67 -25.10 22.06
C GLU A 372 -23.01 -26.48 21.92
N ALA A 373 -22.25 -26.93 22.92
CA ALA A 373 -21.70 -28.29 22.95
C ALA A 373 -22.80 -29.35 23.03
N ASP A 374 -23.88 -29.11 23.78
CA ASP A 374 -25.05 -29.99 23.85
C ASP A 374 -25.86 -30.04 22.56
N LEU A 375 -25.98 -28.90 21.85
CA LEU A 375 -26.59 -28.86 20.52
C LEU A 375 -25.77 -29.66 19.50
N ARG A 376 -24.43 -29.53 19.54
CA ARG A 376 -23.54 -30.32 18.69
C ARG A 376 -23.62 -31.82 18.98
N ARG A 377 -23.69 -32.22 20.25
CA ARG A 377 -23.90 -33.64 20.63
C ARG A 377 -25.23 -34.19 20.08
N ARG A 378 -26.33 -33.46 20.29
CA ARG A 378 -27.66 -33.86 19.75
C ARG A 378 -27.66 -33.97 18.22
N ALA A 379 -27.01 -33.05 17.52
CA ALA A 379 -26.90 -33.12 16.06
C ALA A 379 -26.11 -34.35 15.58
N VAL A 380 -25.08 -34.78 16.33
CA VAL A 380 -24.33 -36.01 16.05
C VAL A 380 -25.19 -37.25 16.30
N ASP A 381 -25.89 -37.30 17.43
CA ASP A 381 -26.77 -38.43 17.78
C ASP A 381 -27.92 -38.59 16.77
N GLU A 382 -28.53 -37.48 16.33
CA GLU A 382 -29.55 -37.46 15.27
C GLU A 382 -28.99 -37.94 13.93
N CYS A 383 -27.76 -37.54 13.57
CA CYS A 383 -27.09 -38.01 12.36
C CYS A 383 -26.78 -39.52 12.42
N GLU A 384 -26.33 -40.03 13.56
CA GLU A 384 -26.12 -41.47 13.75
C GLU A 384 -27.44 -42.25 13.68
N GLU A 385 -28.50 -41.73 14.28
CA GLU A 385 -29.82 -42.36 14.26
C GLU A 385 -30.40 -42.40 12.84
N GLN A 386 -30.24 -41.33 12.06
CA GLN A 386 -30.62 -41.32 10.64
C GLN A 386 -29.79 -42.32 9.82
N LYS A 387 -28.49 -42.49 10.14
CA LYS A 387 -27.67 -43.53 9.52
C LYS A 387 -28.19 -44.93 9.85
N ARG A 388 -28.57 -45.21 11.11
CA ARG A 388 -29.16 -46.50 11.51
C ARG A 388 -30.45 -46.79 10.74
N LYS A 389 -31.38 -45.83 10.73
CA LYS A 389 -32.65 -45.94 9.98
C LYS A 389 -32.43 -46.16 8.49
N ARG A 390 -31.44 -45.49 7.90
CA ARG A 390 -31.07 -45.70 6.49
C ARG A 390 -30.54 -47.12 6.26
N THR A 391 -29.67 -47.63 7.13
CA THR A 391 -29.17 -49.01 7.00
C THR A 391 -30.26 -50.06 7.17
N GLU A 392 -31.22 -49.84 8.09
CA GLU A 392 -32.38 -50.72 8.28
C GLU A 392 -33.32 -50.70 7.07
N ALA A 393 -33.58 -49.52 6.50
CA ALA A 393 -34.37 -49.38 5.28
C ALA A 393 -33.69 -50.05 4.08
N GLU A 394 -32.37 -49.87 3.92
CA GLU A 394 -31.57 -50.54 2.89
C GLU A 394 -31.61 -52.07 3.04
N GLN A 395 -31.58 -52.58 4.27
CA GLN A 395 -31.71 -54.02 4.53
C GLN A 395 -33.11 -54.53 4.19
N LEU A 396 -34.16 -53.80 4.57
CA LEU A 396 -35.54 -54.17 4.27
C LEU A 396 -35.79 -54.21 2.74
N VAL A 397 -35.23 -53.26 2.00
CA VAL A 397 -35.31 -53.26 0.52
C VAL A 397 -34.61 -54.49 -0.07
N ARG A 398 -33.43 -54.88 0.43
CA ARG A 398 -32.77 -56.12 0.00
C ARG A 398 -33.60 -57.35 0.31
N ASP A 399 -34.22 -57.40 1.49
CA ASP A 399 -35.06 -58.52 1.89
C ASP A 399 -36.31 -58.63 1.00
N PHE A 400 -36.95 -57.50 0.67
CA PHE A 400 -38.07 -57.46 -0.28
C PHE A 400 -37.63 -57.88 -1.69
N GLN A 401 -36.46 -57.45 -2.17
CA GLN A 401 -35.91 -57.88 -3.47
C GLN A 401 -35.70 -59.39 -3.51
N ASN A 402 -35.07 -59.96 -2.48
CA ASN A 402 -34.87 -61.41 -2.36
C ASN A 402 -36.19 -62.18 -2.32
N LEU A 403 -37.23 -61.62 -1.68
CA LEU A 403 -38.56 -62.24 -1.62
C LEU A 403 -39.25 -62.23 -2.98
N CYS A 404 -39.12 -61.12 -3.73
CA CYS A 404 -39.64 -61.01 -5.10
C CYS A 404 -38.92 -61.99 -6.05
N GLU A 405 -37.61 -62.16 -5.92
CA GLU A 405 -36.84 -63.14 -6.70
C GLU A 405 -37.29 -64.58 -6.42
N LYS A 406 -37.46 -64.95 -5.14
CA LYS A 406 -37.99 -66.27 -4.75
C LYS A 406 -39.39 -66.50 -5.30
N GLN A 407 -40.27 -65.51 -5.18
CA GLN A 407 -41.64 -65.62 -5.69
C GLN A 407 -41.67 -65.76 -7.23
N ALA A 408 -40.77 -65.07 -7.95
CA ALA A 408 -40.63 -65.22 -9.40
C ALA A 408 -40.15 -66.63 -9.79
N ASP A 409 -39.25 -67.23 -9.02
CA ASP A 409 -38.77 -68.60 -9.25
C ASP A 409 -39.82 -69.67 -8.87
N ASP A 410 -40.61 -69.44 -7.82
CA ASP A 410 -41.76 -70.28 -7.47
C ASP A 410 -42.84 -70.23 -8.56
N TYR A 411 -43.11 -69.06 -9.15
CA TYR A 411 -43.99 -68.98 -10.32
C TYR A 411 -43.40 -69.69 -11.54
N ARG A 412 -42.08 -69.60 -11.75
CA ARG A 412 -41.39 -70.29 -12.85
C ARG A 412 -41.50 -71.82 -12.73
N THR A 413 -41.34 -72.35 -11.53
CA THR A 413 -41.41 -73.80 -11.24
C THR A 413 -42.85 -74.32 -11.31
N THR A 414 -43.82 -73.61 -10.75
CA THR A 414 -45.25 -73.97 -10.84
C THR A 414 -45.79 -73.89 -12.27
N VAL A 415 -45.41 -72.89 -13.06
CA VAL A 415 -45.75 -72.83 -14.49
C VAL A 415 -45.12 -74.00 -15.23
N SER A 416 -43.87 -74.37 -14.90
CA SER A 416 -43.20 -75.53 -15.52
C SER A 416 -43.87 -76.85 -15.15
N SER A 417 -44.34 -77.04 -13.91
CA SER A 417 -45.07 -78.25 -13.49
C SER A 417 -46.45 -78.34 -14.13
N LEU A 418 -47.20 -77.22 -14.17
CA LEU A 418 -48.50 -77.16 -14.87
C LEU A 418 -48.36 -77.41 -16.37
N GLN A 419 -47.27 -76.94 -17.01
CA GLN A 419 -46.97 -77.25 -18.41
C GLN A 419 -46.64 -78.73 -18.67
N VAL A 420 -46.20 -79.48 -17.66
CA VAL A 420 -46.02 -80.94 -17.73
C VAL A 420 -47.35 -81.66 -17.50
N GLU A 421 -48.13 -81.26 -16.48
CA GLU A 421 -49.46 -81.82 -16.21
C GLU A 421 -50.45 -81.61 -17.36
N MET A 422 -50.45 -80.43 -18.00
CA MET A 422 -51.25 -80.21 -19.21
C MET A 422 -50.84 -81.15 -20.34
N ARG A 423 -49.55 -81.49 -20.45
CA ARG A 423 -49.04 -82.43 -21.45
C ARG A 423 -49.52 -83.86 -21.16
N ASP A 424 -49.53 -84.25 -19.89
CA ASP A 424 -49.98 -85.57 -19.43
C ASP A 424 -51.52 -85.72 -19.47
N LEU A 425 -52.27 -84.66 -19.23
CA LEU A 425 -53.74 -84.68 -19.41
C LEU A 425 -54.12 -84.72 -20.89
N VAL A 426 -53.35 -84.07 -21.77
CA VAL A 426 -53.54 -84.13 -23.23
C VAL A 426 -53.21 -85.53 -23.79
N THR A 427 -52.26 -86.28 -23.21
CA THR A 427 -52.03 -87.68 -23.56
C THR A 427 -53.12 -88.61 -22.99
N LYS A 428 -53.62 -88.34 -21.77
CA LYS A 428 -54.69 -89.14 -21.14
C LYS A 428 -56.06 -88.99 -21.80
N VAL A 429 -56.40 -87.79 -22.30
CA VAL A 429 -57.63 -87.56 -23.08
C VAL A 429 -57.57 -88.26 -24.44
N ARG A 430 -56.39 -88.39 -25.05
CA ARG A 430 -56.20 -89.22 -26.26
C ARG A 430 -56.32 -90.73 -26.01
N GLU A 431 -56.06 -91.20 -24.79
CA GLU A 431 -56.21 -92.61 -24.39
C GLU A 431 -57.68 -92.95 -24.04
N LEU A 432 -58.42 -92.03 -23.42
CA LEU A 432 -59.81 -92.25 -22.97
C LEU A 432 -60.88 -92.14 -24.08
N GLU A 433 -60.54 -91.60 -25.27
CA GLU A 433 -61.44 -91.61 -26.44
C GLU A 433 -61.49 -92.98 -27.16
N THR A 434 -60.72 -93.99 -26.71
CA THR A 434 -60.73 -95.34 -27.32
C THR A 434 -61.38 -96.45 -26.48
N GLN A 435 -62.09 -96.12 -25.39
CA GLN A 435 -62.82 -97.11 -24.60
C GLN A 435 -64.23 -96.65 -24.18
N ASP A 436 -65.20 -97.41 -24.70
CA ASP A 436 -66.43 -97.85 -24.02
C ASP A 436 -67.74 -97.06 -24.23
N VAL A 437 -68.46 -97.47 -25.27
CA VAL A 437 -69.92 -97.59 -25.24
C VAL A 437 -70.24 -99.08 -25.30
N GLU A 438 -70.33 -99.76 -24.15
CA GLU A 438 -71.09 -101.01 -24.00
C GLU A 438 -71.23 -101.41 -22.51
N ARG A 439 -72.38 -101.08 -21.88
CA ARG A 439 -73.31 -102.08 -21.27
C ARG A 439 -74.45 -101.49 -20.40
N GLN A 440 -75.61 -102.09 -20.66
CA GLN A 440 -76.65 -102.57 -19.72
C GLN A 440 -77.85 -101.69 -19.32
N CYS A 441 -79.01 -102.10 -19.85
CA CYS A 441 -80.31 -102.10 -19.19
C CYS A 441 -80.95 -103.49 -19.37
N ASP A 442 -81.37 -104.15 -18.27
CA ASP A 442 -82.64 -104.92 -18.13
C ASP A 442 -82.64 -105.82 -16.89
N LYS A 443 -83.59 -105.61 -15.97
CA LYS A 443 -84.45 -106.64 -15.34
C LYS A 443 -85.37 -106.07 -14.25
N HIS A 444 -86.65 -106.43 -14.37
CA HIS A 444 -87.65 -106.76 -13.34
C HIS A 444 -88.96 -105.96 -13.45
N LEU A 445 -90.05 -106.65 -13.86
CA LEU A 445 -91.29 -106.71 -13.08
C LEU A 445 -92.28 -107.73 -13.69
N LYS A 446 -92.62 -108.79 -12.95
CA LYS A 446 -93.96 -109.04 -12.38
C LYS A 446 -94.18 -110.49 -11.99
N GLN A 447 -94.87 -110.61 -10.88
CA GLN A 447 -95.20 -111.77 -10.09
C GLN A 447 -96.73 -111.82 -9.97
N VAL A 448 -97.25 -112.99 -9.60
CA VAL A 448 -98.55 -113.27 -8.94
C VAL A 448 -99.77 -113.54 -9.82
N LEU A 449 -100.28 -114.78 -9.70
CA LEU A 449 -101.66 -115.27 -9.50
C LEU A 449 -101.48 -116.77 -9.16
N SER A 450 -102.16 -117.50 -8.28
CA SER A 450 -103.36 -117.35 -7.45
C SER A 450 -103.53 -118.70 -6.72
N LEU A 451 -103.84 -118.72 -5.43
CA LEU A 451 -104.31 -119.92 -4.73
C LEU A 451 -105.76 -119.72 -4.28
N GLU A 452 -106.59 -120.65 -4.74
CA GLU A 452 -107.59 -121.39 -3.96
C GLU A 452 -108.77 -120.61 -3.35
N ASP A 453 -109.83 -120.56 -4.16
CA ASP A 453 -111.23 -120.47 -3.75
C ASP A 453 -111.57 -121.46 -2.61
N ASN A 454 -111.95 -121.07 -1.40
CA ASN A 454 -113.07 -120.24 -0.91
C ASN A 454 -114.32 -120.97 -0.40
N VAL A 455 -114.50 -122.29 -0.53
CA VAL A 455 -115.90 -122.80 -0.41
C VAL A 455 -116.29 -123.45 0.94
N CYS A 456 -115.38 -123.70 1.88
CA CYS A 456 -115.79 -124.15 3.23
C CYS A 456 -116.13 -122.99 4.21
N GLN A 457 -116.42 -121.80 3.67
CA GLN A 457 -116.54 -120.54 4.39
C GLN A 457 -117.65 -120.40 5.44
N LEU A 458 -118.78 -121.10 5.41
CA LEU A 458 -119.98 -120.48 6.03
C LEU A 458 -120.36 -120.94 7.45
N LYS A 459 -119.54 -121.74 8.14
CA LYS A 459 -119.79 -122.15 9.55
C LYS A 459 -118.88 -121.50 10.60
N LEU A 460 -117.68 -121.04 10.23
CA LEU A 460 -116.78 -120.28 11.12
C LEU A 460 -117.22 -118.81 11.30
N ALA A 461 -118.03 -118.31 10.37
CA ALA A 461 -118.45 -116.91 10.30
C ALA A 461 -119.20 -116.38 11.54
N LEU A 462 -119.83 -117.23 12.35
CA LEU A 462 -120.55 -116.77 13.55
C LEU A 462 -119.67 -116.65 14.80
N GLN A 463 -118.58 -117.42 14.88
CA GLN A 463 -117.62 -117.37 15.98
C GLN A 463 -116.49 -116.36 15.69
N GLU A 464 -116.24 -116.06 14.42
CA GLU A 464 -115.39 -114.96 13.97
C GLU A 464 -115.93 -113.58 14.35
N GLU A 465 -117.24 -113.29 14.27
CA GLU A 465 -117.75 -111.93 14.53
C GLU A 465 -117.48 -111.43 15.97
N GLN A 466 -117.49 -112.32 16.96
CA GLN A 466 -117.13 -111.98 18.34
C GLN A 466 -115.62 -111.77 18.55
N GLN A 467 -114.77 -112.41 17.75
CA GLN A 467 -113.32 -112.13 17.70
C GLN A 467 -113.00 -110.88 16.86
N LYS A 468 -113.75 -110.62 15.78
CA LYS A 468 -113.63 -109.44 14.91
C LYS A 468 -113.91 -108.16 15.68
N THR A 469 -114.89 -108.13 16.59
CA THR A 469 -115.17 -106.95 17.42
C THR A 469 -114.00 -106.61 18.37
N ARG A 470 -113.31 -107.61 18.94
CA ARG A 470 -112.11 -107.39 19.77
C ARG A 470 -110.87 -107.05 18.93
N GLN A 471 -110.73 -107.66 17.74
CA GLN A 471 -109.67 -107.33 16.79
C GLN A 471 -109.82 -105.90 16.24
N LEU A 472 -111.04 -105.44 15.94
CA LEU A 472 -111.34 -104.07 15.48
C LEU A 472 -111.00 -103.03 16.55
N SER A 473 -111.30 -103.30 17.82
CA SER A 473 -110.90 -102.40 18.91
C SER A 473 -109.38 -102.33 19.07
N MET A 474 -108.66 -103.45 18.88
CA MET A 474 -107.20 -103.46 18.88
C MET A 474 -106.58 -102.81 17.64
N THR A 475 -107.22 -102.89 16.46
CA THR A 475 -106.73 -102.21 15.25
C THR A 475 -106.96 -100.71 15.34
N MET A 476 -108.13 -100.25 15.78
CA MET A 476 -108.38 -98.81 16.02
C MET A 476 -107.42 -98.23 17.05
N GLN A 477 -107.13 -98.95 18.16
CA GLN A 477 -106.18 -98.47 19.15
C GLN A 477 -104.75 -98.38 18.58
N ARG A 478 -104.31 -99.37 17.78
CA ARG A 478 -103.02 -99.30 17.08
C ARG A 478 -102.97 -98.17 16.04
N GLU A 479 -104.05 -97.91 15.32
CA GLU A 479 -104.14 -96.79 14.38
C GLU A 479 -104.09 -95.44 15.09
N ILE A 480 -104.74 -95.31 16.25
CA ILE A 480 -104.64 -94.12 17.11
C ILE A 480 -103.21 -93.94 17.64
N ASP A 481 -102.57 -95.02 18.09
CA ASP A 481 -101.20 -94.95 18.60
C ASP A 481 -100.19 -94.70 17.47
N GLN A 482 -100.42 -95.22 16.25
CA GLN A 482 -99.66 -94.86 15.05
C GLN A 482 -99.84 -93.39 14.66
N ALA A 483 -101.08 -92.89 14.67
CA ALA A 483 -101.39 -91.50 14.36
C ALA A 483 -100.74 -90.55 15.40
N LYS A 484 -100.79 -90.90 16.69
CA LYS A 484 -100.11 -90.13 17.75
C LYS A 484 -98.59 -90.16 17.59
N ALA A 485 -98.00 -91.31 17.26
CA ALA A 485 -96.57 -91.42 17.01
C ALA A 485 -96.13 -90.60 15.78
N LEU A 486 -96.93 -90.59 14.71
CA LEU A 486 -96.69 -89.75 13.53
C LEU A 486 -96.79 -88.26 13.86
N VAL A 487 -97.83 -87.83 14.59
CA VAL A 487 -97.98 -86.43 15.01
C VAL A 487 -96.82 -86.00 15.91
N GLN A 488 -96.43 -86.81 16.88
CA GLN A 488 -95.26 -86.52 17.73
C GLN A 488 -93.96 -86.46 16.93
N SER A 489 -93.76 -87.35 15.97
CA SER A 489 -92.60 -87.30 15.07
C SER A 489 -92.61 -86.03 14.21
N GLN A 490 -93.77 -85.60 13.74
CA GLN A 490 -93.93 -84.41 12.91
C GLN A 490 -93.77 -83.12 13.72
N ASP A 491 -94.25 -83.09 14.97
CA ASP A 491 -94.03 -81.98 15.90
C ASP A 491 -92.55 -81.84 16.28
N VAL A 492 -91.84 -82.95 16.53
CA VAL A 492 -90.39 -82.94 16.78
C VAL A 492 -89.64 -82.45 15.54
N GLN A 493 -90.03 -82.87 14.34
CA GLN A 493 -89.43 -82.37 13.10
C GLN A 493 -89.65 -80.85 12.93
N LEU A 494 -90.88 -80.37 13.14
CA LEU A 494 -91.18 -78.92 13.06
C LEU A 494 -90.41 -78.11 14.11
N GLN A 495 -90.20 -78.66 15.31
CA GLN A 495 -89.36 -78.04 16.33
C GLN A 495 -87.89 -77.99 15.89
N GLN A 496 -87.36 -79.07 15.32
CA GLN A 496 -86.00 -79.10 14.76
C GLN A 496 -85.84 -78.08 13.63
N ASP A 497 -86.76 -78.05 12.67
CA ASP A 497 -86.74 -77.09 11.56
C ASP A 497 -86.82 -75.63 12.08
N ALA A 498 -87.64 -75.36 13.10
CA ALA A 498 -87.75 -74.02 13.72
C ALA A 498 -86.49 -73.64 14.50
N GLU A 499 -85.82 -74.60 15.16
CA GLU A 499 -84.53 -74.38 15.81
C GLU A 499 -83.41 -74.13 14.79
N GLU A 500 -83.39 -74.86 13.68
CA GLU A 500 -82.45 -74.66 12.58
C GLU A 500 -82.62 -73.28 11.93
N GLN A 501 -83.87 -72.83 11.71
CA GLN A 501 -84.14 -71.47 11.23
C GLN A 501 -83.66 -70.40 12.21
N ARG A 502 -83.83 -70.62 13.53
CA ARG A 502 -83.29 -69.70 14.55
C ARG A 502 -81.77 -69.65 14.51
N ARG A 503 -81.08 -70.79 14.43
CA ARG A 503 -79.61 -70.85 14.29
C ARG A 503 -79.13 -70.13 13.04
N MET A 504 -79.77 -70.36 11.89
CA MET A 504 -79.45 -69.66 10.64
C MET A 504 -79.62 -68.14 10.77
N PHE A 505 -80.65 -67.67 11.48
CA PHE A 505 -80.87 -66.23 11.67
C PHE A 505 -79.81 -65.60 12.57
N GLU A 506 -79.42 -66.30 13.65
CA GLU A 506 -78.32 -65.89 14.54
C GLU A 506 -76.98 -65.86 13.80
N GLU A 507 -76.71 -66.84 12.94
CA GLU A 507 -75.52 -66.86 12.08
C GLU A 507 -75.52 -65.71 11.08
N LEU A 508 -76.65 -65.45 10.40
CA LEU A 508 -76.78 -64.31 9.47
C LEU A 508 -76.58 -62.97 10.20
N GLN A 509 -77.10 -62.83 11.41
CA GLN A 509 -76.90 -61.63 12.22
C GLN A 509 -75.42 -61.49 12.66
N GLY A 510 -74.76 -62.61 13.01
CA GLY A 510 -73.33 -62.66 13.28
C GLY A 510 -72.50 -62.22 12.07
N ILE A 511 -72.80 -62.75 10.89
CA ILE A 511 -72.17 -62.36 9.62
C ILE A 511 -72.40 -60.89 9.31
N GLN A 512 -73.62 -60.37 9.50
CA GLN A 512 -73.96 -58.96 9.29
C GLN A 512 -73.12 -58.04 10.19
N ASN A 513 -72.94 -58.41 11.47
CA ASN A 513 -72.14 -57.63 12.40
C ASN A 513 -70.66 -57.62 11.98
N ILE A 514 -70.10 -58.77 11.60
CA ILE A 514 -68.72 -58.88 11.10
C ILE A 514 -68.54 -58.06 9.81
N LEU A 515 -69.50 -58.08 8.90
CA LEU A 515 -69.47 -57.26 7.68
C LEU A 515 -69.51 -55.76 8.00
N SER A 516 -70.26 -55.35 9.03
CA SER A 516 -70.32 -53.95 9.44
C SER A 516 -69.00 -53.45 10.06
N THR A 517 -68.36 -54.27 10.91
CA THR A 517 -67.08 -53.93 11.54
C THR A 517 -65.95 -53.91 10.52
N THR A 518 -65.85 -54.93 9.67
CA THR A 518 -64.85 -54.99 8.59
C THR A 518 -65.00 -53.83 7.61
N LYS A 519 -66.22 -53.43 7.27
CA LYS A 519 -66.48 -52.22 6.45
C LYS A 519 -65.96 -50.95 7.14
N GLN A 520 -66.19 -50.79 8.44
CA GLN A 520 -65.74 -49.63 9.19
C GLN A 520 -64.21 -49.58 9.33
N GLU A 521 -63.58 -50.73 9.56
CA GLU A 521 -62.12 -50.87 9.57
C GLU A 521 -61.52 -50.51 8.21
N LEU A 522 -62.06 -51.04 7.10
CA LEU A 522 -61.62 -50.67 5.74
C LEU A 522 -61.74 -49.15 5.49
N LEU A 523 -62.81 -48.51 5.96
CA LEU A 523 -62.97 -47.05 5.84
C LEU A 523 -61.93 -46.29 6.68
N SER A 524 -61.61 -46.76 7.90
CA SER A 524 -60.54 -46.17 8.70
C SER A 524 -59.15 -46.36 8.07
N GLN A 525 -58.85 -47.54 7.54
CA GLN A 525 -57.61 -47.81 6.81
C GLN A 525 -57.49 -46.92 5.58
N ARG A 526 -58.58 -46.73 4.83
CA ARG A 526 -58.59 -45.83 3.66
C ARG A 526 -58.30 -44.38 4.06
N ARG A 527 -58.88 -43.89 5.16
CA ARG A 527 -58.59 -42.54 5.69
C ARG A 527 -57.13 -42.41 6.10
N ASN A 528 -56.61 -43.39 6.83
CA ASN A 528 -55.20 -43.40 7.26
C ASN A 528 -54.27 -43.44 6.04
N TYR A 529 -54.58 -44.24 5.01
CA TYR A 529 -53.83 -44.29 3.78
C TYR A 529 -53.81 -42.94 3.06
N THR A 530 -54.97 -42.26 2.93
CA THR A 530 -55.00 -40.91 2.34
C THR A 530 -54.24 -39.87 3.16
N GLN A 531 -54.26 -39.96 4.49
CA GLN A 531 -53.48 -39.06 5.35
C GLN A 531 -51.98 -39.29 5.16
N LEU A 532 -51.53 -40.55 5.17
CA LEU A 532 -50.14 -40.91 4.88
C LEU A 532 -49.71 -40.44 3.50
N GLN A 533 -50.56 -40.59 2.49
CA GLN A 533 -50.27 -40.15 1.12
C GLN A 533 -50.10 -38.62 1.04
N ASN A 534 -50.94 -37.85 1.75
CA ASN A 534 -50.78 -36.39 1.82
C ASN A 534 -49.49 -36.00 2.55
N SER A 535 -49.19 -36.62 3.69
CA SER A 535 -47.94 -36.35 4.43
C SER A 535 -46.69 -36.68 3.61
N ILE A 536 -46.73 -37.75 2.80
CA ILE A 536 -45.64 -38.09 1.87
C ILE A 536 -45.50 -37.00 0.81
N SER A 537 -46.62 -36.53 0.22
CA SER A 537 -46.59 -35.46 -0.79
C SER A 537 -46.06 -34.14 -0.23
N ASP A 538 -46.44 -33.77 1.00
CA ASP A 538 -45.93 -32.58 1.68
C ASP A 538 -44.42 -32.70 1.94
N ALA A 539 -43.95 -33.87 2.37
CA ALA A 539 -42.53 -34.14 2.59
C ALA A 539 -41.71 -34.12 1.29
N GLU A 540 -42.30 -34.58 0.18
CA GLU A 540 -41.69 -34.49 -1.16
C GLU A 540 -41.55 -33.03 -1.63
N GLN A 541 -42.59 -32.21 -1.43
CA GLN A 541 -42.54 -30.79 -1.75
C GLN A 541 -41.50 -30.04 -0.92
N GLU A 542 -41.40 -30.35 0.37
CA GLU A 542 -40.39 -29.73 1.23
C GLU A 542 -38.97 -30.17 0.86
N ASN A 543 -38.77 -31.44 0.47
CA ASN A 543 -37.49 -31.90 -0.08
C ASN A 543 -37.11 -31.16 -1.37
N LEU A 544 -38.06 -30.93 -2.28
CA LEU A 544 -37.84 -30.13 -3.50
C LEU A 544 -37.41 -28.70 -3.17
N ARG A 545 -38.05 -28.05 -2.18
CA ARG A 545 -37.67 -26.72 -1.72
C ARG A 545 -36.27 -26.70 -1.09
N LEU A 546 -35.96 -27.69 -0.27
CA LEU A 546 -34.62 -27.82 0.33
C LEU A 546 -33.56 -28.05 -0.73
N GLN A 547 -33.83 -28.87 -1.75
CA GLN A 547 -32.92 -29.07 -2.89
C GLN A 547 -32.67 -27.77 -3.65
N GLN A 548 -33.72 -27.00 -3.94
CA GLN A 548 -33.59 -25.68 -4.58
C GLN A 548 -32.75 -24.72 -3.72
N ASN A 549 -33.05 -24.62 -2.42
CA ASN A 549 -32.27 -23.79 -1.50
C ASN A 549 -30.79 -24.22 -1.42
N THR A 550 -30.52 -25.53 -1.40
CA THR A 550 -29.12 -26.03 -1.39
C THR A 550 -28.39 -25.69 -2.68
N GLU A 551 -29.07 -25.73 -3.83
CA GLU A 551 -28.47 -25.37 -5.11
C GLU A 551 -28.22 -23.86 -5.21
N ASP A 552 -29.15 -23.03 -4.73
CA ASP A 552 -28.97 -21.58 -4.64
C ASP A 552 -27.81 -21.20 -3.72
N LEU A 553 -27.70 -21.85 -2.55
CA LEU A 553 -26.56 -21.66 -1.66
C LEU A 553 -25.24 -22.11 -2.29
N ARG A 554 -25.26 -23.21 -3.06
CA ARG A 554 -24.09 -23.68 -3.82
C ARG A 554 -23.66 -22.69 -4.88
N ASN A 555 -24.61 -22.12 -5.61
CA ASN A 555 -24.35 -21.09 -6.63
C ASN A 555 -23.78 -19.81 -6.00
N ARG A 556 -24.34 -19.37 -4.88
CA ARG A 556 -23.81 -18.22 -4.11
C ARG A 556 -22.42 -18.47 -3.55
N LEU A 557 -22.14 -19.68 -3.08
CA LEU A 557 -20.81 -20.08 -2.61
C LEU A 557 -19.82 -20.07 -3.78
N SER A 558 -20.21 -20.61 -4.94
CA SER A 558 -19.38 -20.61 -6.15
C SER A 558 -19.08 -19.20 -6.65
N SER A 559 -20.07 -18.30 -6.67
CA SER A 559 -19.86 -16.91 -7.09
C SER A 559 -18.93 -16.16 -6.14
N SER A 560 -19.09 -16.35 -4.82
CA SER A 560 -18.18 -15.77 -3.82
C SER A 560 -16.76 -16.36 -3.92
N GLN A 561 -16.62 -17.66 -4.19
CA GLN A 561 -15.32 -18.29 -4.46
C GLN A 561 -14.65 -17.72 -5.72
N GLN A 562 -15.41 -17.46 -6.78
CA GLN A 562 -14.90 -16.82 -7.99
C GLN A 562 -14.48 -15.36 -7.74
N GLU A 563 -15.27 -14.60 -6.99
CA GLU A 563 -14.96 -13.21 -6.62
C GLU A 563 -13.70 -13.13 -5.76
N THR A 564 -13.59 -13.97 -4.73
CA THR A 564 -12.37 -14.07 -3.92
C THR A 564 -11.15 -14.48 -4.75
N ALA A 565 -11.30 -15.40 -5.71
CA ALA A 565 -10.23 -15.71 -6.65
C ALA A 565 -9.85 -14.49 -7.52
N SER A 566 -10.82 -13.75 -8.06
CA SER A 566 -10.58 -12.53 -8.83
C SER A 566 -9.80 -11.50 -7.99
N LEU A 567 -10.29 -11.20 -6.78
CA LEU A 567 -9.65 -10.26 -5.87
C LEU A 567 -8.22 -10.70 -5.48
N THR A 568 -7.99 -12.01 -5.30
CA THR A 568 -6.62 -12.51 -5.05
C THR A 568 -5.70 -12.29 -6.25
N THR A 569 -6.19 -12.46 -7.48
CA THR A 569 -5.39 -12.19 -8.69
C THR A 569 -5.12 -10.70 -8.87
N GLU A 570 -6.09 -9.83 -8.60
CA GLU A 570 -5.92 -8.38 -8.63
C GLU A 570 -4.90 -7.91 -7.58
N LEU A 571 -4.97 -8.47 -6.37
CA LEU A 571 -4.01 -8.17 -5.31
C LEU A 571 -2.59 -8.62 -5.69
N GLN A 572 -2.44 -9.79 -6.31
CA GLN A 572 -1.15 -10.25 -6.84
C GLN A 572 -0.62 -9.30 -7.93
N LEU A 573 -1.46 -8.87 -8.88
CA LEU A 573 -1.08 -7.91 -9.91
C LEU A 573 -0.69 -6.55 -9.31
N ALA A 574 -1.40 -6.09 -8.28
CA ALA A 574 -1.08 -4.86 -7.57
C ALA A 574 0.28 -4.95 -6.85
N LEU A 575 0.58 -6.09 -6.22
CA LEU A 575 1.89 -6.35 -5.60
C LEU A 575 3.01 -6.34 -6.63
N VAL A 576 2.83 -6.99 -7.78
CA VAL A 576 3.83 -6.97 -8.88
C VAL A 576 4.06 -5.53 -9.39
N ARG A 577 2.99 -4.75 -9.57
CA ARG A 577 3.09 -3.33 -9.95
C ARG A 577 3.88 -2.53 -8.91
N LEU A 578 3.60 -2.72 -7.62
CA LEU A 578 4.33 -2.08 -6.53
C LEU A 578 5.83 -2.43 -6.56
N ASP A 579 6.17 -3.71 -6.74
CA ASP A 579 7.55 -4.15 -6.83
C ASP A 579 8.28 -3.56 -8.05
N THR A 580 7.59 -3.41 -9.19
CA THR A 580 8.18 -2.73 -10.36
C THR A 580 8.48 -1.26 -10.10
N GLU A 581 7.57 -0.53 -9.42
CA GLU A 581 7.80 0.88 -9.07
C GLU A 581 8.91 1.02 -8.03
N LYS A 582 8.97 0.11 -7.04
CA LYS A 582 10.06 0.05 -6.07
C LYS A 582 11.42 -0.20 -6.75
N SER A 583 11.47 -1.07 -7.75
CA SER A 583 12.67 -1.31 -8.56
C SER A 583 13.10 -0.05 -9.31
N LYS A 584 12.16 0.60 -10.03
CA LYS A 584 12.42 1.87 -10.74
C LYS A 584 12.91 2.97 -9.81
N TYR A 585 12.35 3.09 -8.61
CA TYR A 585 12.81 4.03 -7.60
C TYR A 585 14.24 3.73 -7.15
N ASN A 586 14.53 2.46 -6.85
CA ASN A 586 15.87 2.05 -6.44
C ASN A 586 16.91 2.31 -7.55
N ASP A 587 16.56 2.07 -8.81
CA ASP A 587 17.42 2.37 -9.97
C ASP A 587 17.71 3.87 -10.09
N LYS A 588 16.68 4.73 -9.96
CA LYS A 588 16.85 6.18 -9.91
C LYS A 588 17.75 6.61 -8.74
N ARG A 589 17.56 6.03 -7.55
CA ARG A 589 18.39 6.30 -6.37
C ARG A 589 19.86 5.92 -6.61
N ILE A 590 20.11 4.74 -7.18
CA ILE A 590 21.47 4.29 -7.54
C ILE A 590 22.07 5.21 -8.60
N HIS A 591 21.31 5.61 -9.61
CA HIS A 591 21.76 6.54 -10.64
C HIS A 591 22.19 7.90 -10.05
N TYR A 592 21.40 8.49 -9.16
CA TYR A 592 21.76 9.74 -8.49
C TYR A 592 22.96 9.59 -7.56
N LYS A 593 23.03 8.50 -6.79
CA LYS A 593 24.22 8.17 -5.99
C LYS A 593 25.47 8.12 -6.86
N ASN A 594 25.40 7.47 -8.02
CA ASN A 594 26.52 7.37 -8.95
C ASN A 594 26.86 8.72 -9.61
N LYS A 595 25.86 9.55 -9.94
CA LYS A 595 26.08 10.92 -10.44
C LYS A 595 26.79 11.80 -9.40
N LEU A 596 26.36 11.72 -8.14
CA LEU A 596 27.01 12.42 -7.02
C LEU A 596 28.43 11.93 -6.77
N SER A 597 28.67 10.61 -6.78
CA SER A 597 30.02 10.05 -6.64
C SER A 597 30.95 10.51 -7.77
N ARG A 598 30.44 10.57 -9.02
CA ARG A 598 31.20 11.11 -10.16
C ARG A 598 31.54 12.59 -9.98
N ALA A 599 30.57 13.42 -9.59
CA ALA A 599 30.79 14.84 -9.31
C ALA A 599 31.82 15.03 -8.19
N ARG A 600 31.68 14.32 -7.06
CA ARG A 600 32.66 14.31 -5.96
C ARG A 600 34.05 13.94 -6.43
N GLY A 601 34.17 12.91 -7.28
CA GLY A 601 35.45 12.50 -7.85
C GLY A 601 36.10 13.58 -8.74
N VAL A 602 35.32 14.33 -9.50
CA VAL A 602 35.83 15.48 -10.28
C VAL A 602 36.30 16.60 -9.35
N TYR A 603 35.47 16.99 -8.37
CA TYR A 603 35.85 18.02 -7.40
C TYR A 603 37.14 17.66 -6.65
N LEU A 604 37.27 16.42 -6.17
CA LEU A 604 38.47 15.97 -5.45
C LEU A 604 39.72 16.01 -6.33
N ARG A 605 39.62 15.68 -7.61
CA ARG A 605 40.76 15.80 -8.55
C ARG A 605 41.14 17.26 -8.78
N GLU A 606 40.15 18.12 -8.99
CA GLU A 606 40.37 19.56 -9.21
C GLU A 606 40.97 20.24 -7.98
N THR A 607 40.46 19.94 -6.78
CA THR A 607 41.03 20.46 -5.53
C THR A 607 42.45 19.94 -5.32
N GLY A 608 42.69 18.65 -5.56
CA GLY A 608 44.04 18.08 -5.47
C GLY A 608 45.02 18.74 -6.45
N TRP A 609 44.58 19.02 -7.68
CA TRP A 609 45.41 19.73 -8.66
C TRP A 609 45.71 21.18 -8.22
N ARG A 610 44.71 21.90 -7.69
CA ARG A 610 44.89 23.25 -7.16
C ARG A 610 45.84 23.28 -5.97
N ASP A 611 45.72 22.33 -5.04
CA ASP A 611 46.59 22.22 -3.88
C ASP A 611 48.04 21.99 -4.28
N GLU A 612 48.30 21.11 -5.25
CA GLU A 612 49.65 20.92 -5.79
C GLU A 612 50.16 22.18 -6.50
N LYS A 613 49.30 22.87 -7.27
CA LYS A 613 49.70 24.14 -7.91
C LYS A 613 50.01 25.24 -6.90
N ILE A 614 49.24 25.34 -5.81
CA ILE A 614 49.50 26.27 -4.70
C ILE A 614 50.84 25.95 -4.05
N LYS A 615 51.12 24.68 -3.75
CA LYS A 615 52.42 24.28 -3.20
C LYS A 615 53.59 24.67 -4.11
N ASP A 616 53.44 24.54 -5.42
CA ASP A 616 54.49 24.94 -6.36
C ASP A 616 54.68 26.46 -6.41
N LEU A 617 53.60 27.24 -6.37
CA LEU A 617 53.67 28.70 -6.27
C LEU A 617 54.28 29.15 -4.93
N ASP A 618 53.97 28.49 -3.82
CA ASP A 618 54.57 28.79 -2.52
C ASP A 618 56.08 28.56 -2.51
N LYS A 619 56.56 27.49 -3.18
CA LYS A 619 57.99 27.25 -3.39
C LYS A 619 58.63 28.37 -4.22
N GLU A 620 57.96 28.81 -5.29
CA GLU A 620 58.44 29.90 -6.14
C GLU A 620 58.52 31.23 -5.38
N ILE A 621 57.47 31.58 -4.64
CA ILE A 621 57.44 32.76 -3.76
C ILE A 621 58.57 32.69 -2.72
N PHE A 622 58.82 31.53 -2.12
CA PHE A 622 59.92 31.36 -1.17
C PHE A 622 61.28 31.65 -1.82
N ILE A 623 61.52 31.13 -3.02
CA ILE A 623 62.76 31.38 -3.77
C ILE A 623 62.91 32.87 -4.09
N LEU A 624 61.84 33.52 -4.58
CA LEU A 624 61.85 34.94 -4.92
C LEU A 624 62.10 35.82 -3.68
N ARG A 625 61.47 35.52 -2.54
CA ARG A 625 61.74 36.21 -1.27
C ARG A 625 63.21 36.09 -0.86
N LYS A 626 63.81 34.91 -1.01
CA LYS A 626 65.24 34.71 -0.70
C LYS A 626 66.16 35.50 -1.63
N GLN A 627 65.79 35.63 -2.91
CA GLN A 627 66.52 36.49 -3.84
C GLN A 627 66.38 37.96 -3.49
N GLU A 628 65.16 38.41 -3.17
CA GLU A 628 64.89 39.77 -2.72
C GLU A 628 65.70 40.12 -1.48
N GLU A 629 65.68 39.28 -0.43
CA GLU A 629 66.50 39.44 0.78
C GLU A 629 67.99 39.62 0.45
N LYS A 630 68.53 38.81 -0.47
CA LYS A 630 69.93 38.91 -0.91
C LYS A 630 70.20 40.22 -1.65
N THR A 631 69.31 40.65 -2.54
CA THR A 631 69.46 41.92 -3.27
C THR A 631 69.32 43.12 -2.35
N ALA A 632 68.41 43.09 -1.38
CA ALA A 632 68.24 44.14 -0.37
C ALA A 632 69.49 44.25 0.52
N HIS A 633 70.08 43.11 0.92
CA HIS A 633 71.34 43.11 1.65
C HIS A 633 72.49 43.71 0.83
N MET A 634 72.63 43.30 -0.44
CA MET A 634 73.63 43.86 -1.35
C MET A 634 73.44 45.36 -1.56
N MET A 635 72.20 45.81 -1.78
CA MET A 635 71.87 47.23 -1.91
C MET A 635 72.26 48.00 -0.66
N LYS A 636 71.96 47.48 0.54
CA LYS A 636 72.33 48.10 1.81
C LYS A 636 73.86 48.25 1.96
N THR A 637 74.62 47.23 1.56
CA THR A 637 76.09 47.30 1.57
C THR A 637 76.58 48.40 0.62
N VAL A 638 76.11 48.41 -0.63
CA VAL A 638 76.49 49.43 -1.64
C VAL A 638 76.09 50.84 -1.18
N THR A 639 74.90 51.02 -0.59
CA THR A 639 74.48 52.33 -0.08
C THR A 639 75.37 52.79 1.06
N SER A 640 75.76 51.91 1.99
CA SER A 640 76.65 52.25 3.10
C SER A 640 78.07 52.58 2.64
N GLU A 641 78.58 51.88 1.62
CA GLU A 641 79.87 52.20 1.00
C GLU A 641 79.83 53.53 0.26
N ASN A 642 78.77 53.78 -0.51
CA ASN A 642 78.55 55.08 -1.17
C ASN A 642 78.45 56.23 -0.17
N GLU A 643 77.75 56.05 0.95
CA GLU A 643 77.70 57.04 2.04
C GLU A 643 79.09 57.32 2.61
N SER A 644 79.89 56.27 2.86
CA SER A 644 81.27 56.41 3.32
C SER A 644 82.16 57.14 2.30
N LEU A 645 82.05 56.80 1.02
CA LEU A 645 82.79 57.46 -0.06
C LEU A 645 82.37 58.92 -0.23
N LEU A 646 81.07 59.23 -0.16
CA LEU A 646 80.56 60.60 -0.18
C LEU A 646 81.07 61.40 1.02
N GLN A 647 81.13 60.80 2.21
CA GLN A 647 81.69 61.44 3.39
C GLN A 647 83.19 61.74 3.22
N LYS A 648 83.98 60.79 2.70
CA LYS A 648 85.40 61.02 2.37
C LYS A 648 85.58 62.11 1.31
N ASN A 649 84.76 62.11 0.26
CA ASN A 649 84.81 63.14 -0.77
C ASN A 649 84.50 64.54 -0.20
N ARG A 650 83.48 64.66 0.66
CA ARG A 650 83.19 65.90 1.40
C ARG A 650 84.38 66.35 2.26
N GLN A 651 85.05 65.43 2.95
CA GLN A 651 86.25 65.75 3.74
C GLN A 651 87.42 66.23 2.87
N LEU A 652 87.68 65.56 1.74
CA LEU A 652 88.73 65.97 0.80
C LEU A 652 88.43 67.33 0.17
N LEU A 653 87.18 67.63 -0.16
CA LEU A 653 86.77 68.94 -0.66
C LEU A 653 86.98 70.05 0.38
N LEU A 654 86.69 69.79 1.65
CA LEU A 654 87.00 70.74 2.73
C LEU A 654 88.51 70.98 2.86
N GLN A 655 89.32 69.91 2.83
CA GLN A 655 90.78 70.04 2.86
C GLN A 655 91.33 70.82 1.66
N LEU A 656 90.77 70.62 0.46
CA LEU A 656 91.14 71.38 -0.73
C LEU A 656 90.77 72.86 -0.59
N HIS A 657 89.57 73.16 -0.10
CA HIS A 657 89.15 74.53 0.17
C HIS A 657 90.09 75.23 1.17
N ASP A 658 90.43 74.56 2.28
CA ASP A 658 91.35 75.09 3.29
C ASP A 658 92.75 75.37 2.69
N PHE A 659 93.23 74.48 1.80
CA PHE A 659 94.50 74.67 1.08
C PHE A 659 94.43 75.83 0.08
N GLU A 660 93.35 75.93 -0.70
CA GLU A 660 93.11 77.03 -1.64
C GLU A 660 93.02 78.38 -0.92
N GLU A 661 92.37 78.43 0.24
CA GLU A 661 92.30 79.62 1.10
C GLU A 661 93.69 79.97 1.67
N ALA A 662 94.45 79.00 2.15
CA ALA A 662 95.82 79.21 2.59
C ALA A 662 96.73 79.70 1.45
N GLN A 663 96.58 79.15 0.23
CA GLN A 663 97.31 79.58 -0.96
C GLN A 663 96.93 81.01 -1.35
N LYS A 664 95.64 81.35 -1.32
CA LYS A 664 95.17 82.72 -1.57
C LYS A 664 95.76 83.69 -0.56
N ASN A 665 95.69 83.38 0.74
CA ASN A 665 96.29 84.19 1.80
C ASN A 665 97.80 84.36 1.60
N ALA A 666 98.51 83.31 1.20
CA ALA A 666 99.93 83.39 0.86
C ALA A 666 100.18 84.28 -0.38
N SER A 667 99.35 84.18 -1.41
CA SER A 667 99.41 85.03 -2.61
C SER A 667 99.14 86.50 -2.29
N ASP A 668 98.16 86.77 -1.42
CA ASP A 668 97.83 88.13 -0.95
C ASP A 668 99.00 88.69 -0.12
N ALA A 669 99.63 87.87 0.73
CA ALA A 669 100.84 88.23 1.47
C ALA A 669 102.01 88.54 0.54
N ILE A 670 102.25 87.71 -0.49
CA ILE A 670 103.28 87.94 -1.53
C ILE A 670 103.00 89.25 -2.27
N SER A 671 101.75 89.48 -2.69
CA SER A 671 101.35 90.70 -3.40
C SER A 671 101.58 91.95 -2.55
N THR A 672 101.27 91.87 -1.25
CA THR A 672 101.52 92.93 -0.27
C THR A 672 103.02 93.18 -0.07
N MET A 673 103.82 92.12 0.06
CA MET A 673 105.28 92.21 0.13
C MET A 673 105.87 92.82 -1.13
N GLN A 674 105.34 92.47 -2.30
CA GLN A 674 105.80 93.00 -3.59
C GLN A 674 105.46 94.49 -3.73
N MET A 675 104.27 94.92 -3.30
CA MET A 675 103.93 96.36 -3.23
C MET A 675 104.88 97.10 -2.29
N ARG A 676 105.18 96.54 -1.11
CA ARG A 676 106.15 97.11 -0.16
C ARG A 676 107.56 97.17 -0.75
N MET A 677 108.00 96.12 -1.44
CA MET A 677 109.29 96.07 -2.12
C MET A 677 109.38 97.13 -3.21
N ASN A 678 108.36 97.28 -4.04
CA ASN A 678 108.30 98.33 -5.06
C ASN A 678 108.35 99.74 -4.42
N LEU A 679 107.64 99.97 -3.33
CA LEU A 679 107.71 101.23 -2.58
C LEU A 679 109.14 101.48 -2.07
N LEU A 680 109.75 100.50 -1.41
CA LEU A 680 111.13 100.58 -0.95
C LEU A 680 112.12 100.78 -2.10
N GLU A 681 111.90 100.17 -3.26
CA GLU A 681 112.71 100.41 -4.46
C GLU A 681 112.55 101.83 -4.98
N THR A 682 111.32 102.37 -5.02
CA THR A 682 111.11 103.78 -5.41
C THR A 682 111.74 104.75 -4.43
N GLU A 683 111.62 104.50 -3.12
CA GLU A 683 112.32 105.28 -2.09
C GLU A 683 113.84 105.15 -2.24
N ASN A 684 114.36 103.95 -2.52
CA ASN A 684 115.80 103.74 -2.72
C ASN A 684 116.30 104.46 -3.98
N VAL A 685 115.51 104.48 -5.06
CA VAL A 685 115.80 105.27 -6.27
C VAL A 685 115.77 106.76 -5.95
N GLN A 686 114.78 107.26 -5.21
CA GLN A 686 114.73 108.65 -4.76
C GLN A 686 115.93 108.98 -3.88
N LEU A 687 116.27 108.14 -2.90
CA LEU A 687 117.44 108.30 -2.03
C LEU A 687 118.75 108.30 -2.82
N LYS A 688 118.88 107.44 -3.83
CA LYS A 688 120.03 107.46 -4.75
C LYS A 688 120.08 108.76 -5.54
N GLN A 689 118.94 109.27 -6.01
CA GLN A 689 118.85 110.53 -6.73
C GLN A 689 119.16 111.74 -5.83
N THR A 690 118.64 111.79 -4.60
CA THR A 690 119.00 112.83 -3.62
C THR A 690 120.47 112.72 -3.22
N THR A 691 121.00 111.51 -3.08
CA THR A 691 122.44 111.30 -2.82
C THR A 691 123.26 111.83 -3.99
N ALA A 692 122.87 111.54 -5.24
CA ALA A 692 123.54 112.07 -6.43
C ALA A 692 123.46 113.60 -6.51
N GLN A 693 122.29 114.20 -6.23
CA GLN A 693 122.13 115.66 -6.13
C GLN A 693 122.97 116.26 -5.00
N MET A 694 123.05 115.60 -3.85
CA MET A 694 123.94 116.00 -2.76
C MET A 694 125.41 115.86 -3.18
N SER A 695 125.79 114.81 -3.92
CA SER A 695 127.12 114.67 -4.50
C SER A 695 127.42 115.76 -5.53
N GLU A 696 126.47 116.16 -6.36
CA GLU A 696 126.58 117.26 -7.32
C GLU A 696 126.64 118.62 -6.61
N HIS A 697 125.89 118.81 -5.52
CA HIS A 697 126.02 119.98 -4.64
C HIS A 697 127.36 120.00 -3.90
N ILE A 698 127.86 118.84 -3.45
CA ILE A 698 129.21 118.70 -2.90
C ILE A 698 130.23 119.03 -4.00
N GLU A 699 130.04 118.58 -5.23
CA GLU A 699 130.90 118.92 -6.37
C GLU A 699 130.85 120.42 -6.69
N CYS A 700 129.68 121.05 -6.68
CA CYS A 700 129.50 122.50 -6.81
C CYS A 700 130.13 123.27 -5.63
N LEU A 701 130.00 122.77 -4.40
CA LEU A 701 130.66 123.32 -3.21
C LEU A 701 132.17 123.07 -3.23
N THR A 702 132.63 122.00 -3.88
CA THR A 702 134.06 121.73 -4.12
C THR A 702 134.61 122.74 -5.13
N ILE A 703 133.85 123.04 -6.19
CA ILE A 703 134.17 124.09 -7.18
C ILE A 703 134.12 125.50 -6.56
N LEU A 704 133.25 125.74 -5.55
CA LEU A 704 133.21 126.99 -4.79
C LEU A 704 134.23 127.06 -3.64
N ALA A 705 134.76 125.92 -3.18
CA ALA A 705 135.81 125.84 -2.17
C ALA A 705 137.24 125.98 -2.75
N GLU A 706 137.40 126.06 -4.08
CA GLU A 706 138.68 126.35 -4.75
C GLU A 706 139.06 127.85 -4.75
N THR A 707 138.30 128.73 -4.08
CA THR A 707 138.72 130.12 -3.81
C THR A 707 138.57 130.49 -2.33
N ASN A 708 139.72 130.46 -1.63
CA ASN A 708 140.05 131.02 -0.31
C ASN A 708 139.77 130.18 0.96
N CYS A 709 140.81 129.43 1.32
CA CYS A 709 141.57 129.47 2.58
C CYS A 709 140.97 128.92 3.89
N ASP A 710 141.55 127.76 4.24
CA ASP A 710 142.31 127.47 5.47
C ASP A 710 141.60 126.89 6.72
N GLN A 711 142.27 125.84 7.22
CA GLN A 711 142.24 125.18 8.54
C GLN A 711 141.22 124.03 8.72
N GLU A 712 141.62 122.78 8.52
CA GLU A 712 142.40 121.92 9.45
C GLU A 712 141.55 121.22 10.54
N VAL A 713 141.50 119.88 10.42
CA VAL A 713 141.94 118.90 11.43
C VAL A 713 140.90 118.26 12.38
N THR A 714 140.79 116.93 12.20
CA THR A 714 140.53 115.81 13.15
C THR A 714 139.14 115.66 13.78
N ALA A 715 138.42 114.56 13.54
CA ALA A 715 138.65 113.19 14.01
C ALA A 715 138.54 113.04 15.54
N GLU A 716 137.46 112.40 16.00
CA GLU A 716 137.59 111.32 16.99
C GLU A 716 136.34 110.42 17.05
N SER A 717 136.65 109.14 17.01
CA SER A 717 135.78 107.97 17.10
C SER A 717 135.34 107.69 18.54
N ARG A 718 134.13 107.12 18.70
CA ARG A 718 133.74 106.08 19.69
C ARG A 718 132.46 105.46 19.14
N VAL A 719 132.43 104.25 18.56
CA VAL A 719 132.75 102.91 19.10
C VAL A 719 132.08 102.65 20.44
N ILE A 720 130.89 102.04 20.37
CA ILE A 720 130.38 100.95 21.23
C ILE A 720 129.61 100.06 20.24
N GLU A 721 130.23 99.04 19.63
CA GLU A 721 130.05 97.61 19.99
C GLU A 721 128.58 97.31 20.38
N GLY A 722 127.73 96.76 19.52
CA GLY A 722 127.94 95.48 18.86
C GLY A 722 127.79 94.35 19.86
N GLU A 723 126.58 93.83 20.04
CA GLU A 723 126.36 92.38 20.07
C GLU A 723 124.88 92.02 19.91
N ASP A 724 124.66 91.25 18.85
CA ASP A 724 123.46 90.50 18.49
C ASP A 724 123.11 89.45 19.55
N GLN A 725 121.81 89.18 19.68
CA GLN A 725 121.20 87.91 19.27
C GLN A 725 119.69 88.01 19.54
N THR A 726 118.88 88.27 18.52
CA THR A 726 118.13 87.24 17.76
C THR A 726 117.47 86.24 18.71
N THR A 727 116.17 86.31 19.00
CA THR A 727 115.08 85.97 18.06
C THR A 727 113.74 86.22 18.76
N PRO A 728 112.73 86.81 18.11
CA PRO A 728 111.40 87.01 18.68
C PRO A 728 110.42 85.93 18.10
N PRO A 729 109.09 86.04 18.22
CA PRO A 729 108.30 85.31 19.22
C PRO A 729 107.14 84.47 18.63
N THR A 730 106.47 83.73 19.53
CA THR A 730 105.15 83.04 19.48
C THR A 730 104.98 81.84 18.56
#